data_AF-A0A8J5VC35-F1
#
_entry.id   AF-A0A8J5VC35-F1
#
_cell.length_a   1.000
_cell.length_b   1.000
_cell.length_c   1.000
_cell.angle_alpha   90.00
_cell.angle_beta   90.00
_cell.angle_gamma   90.00
#
_symmetry.space_group_name_H-M   'P 1'
#
loop_
_entity.id
_entity.type
_entity.pdbx_description
1 polymer ?
#
loop_
_entity_poly.entity_id
_entity_poly.type
_entity_poly.pdbx_seq_one_letter_code
_entity_poly.pdbx_strand_id
1 'polypeptide(L)'
;MSCQIKGIALINNVKEVRQLLFENSTLRPKWDLQEPGEIKNKFHISWSGNLVPESPEYITSILCLPLISLGKSNSGPDWTCILVGFSSGYLRCYTETGSLLLEEQLHNEPILNLKCQSLTSPRHTGDTGLSEEIHVIYESVVCILPGFPFFSTLRGCRNHLARVQANYSSDNAPSSGLTFKKLGLRDQDVANDCEVIGTTSVNTFDHLMTASICGGFNASYRSSAPQHNLVMATGKRPYVGFHFALEGGAAPVLSDVAIAMASSLANAIGKIGTAVPWFRASKSSIDKPKVPGTVQEPAEPMTCRFGLSDVMREGDSLVVSPNKTLGVISDAMGRVTLINNRRGLALRMWKGYRDAQCGWIEVTEDKRSKVSAKKRSSLFLVIYAPKKGIIDIWGVQTGSKITTFTASKNGRLLYVNYGLLGLNEIAPSFPNRPVYSCVFLDPLGGFKEILVPFHFALSSKNGKRARDIHLFKKLKTFIREEEFDDDKLILEVGKICKDLKTNEIRQQVLENLLSSRHIIPDVLLEVTEIFNEVLVDQEMESTTKSLVQLCAQIKHVVIFYKFLNSSVDKISDAEQDLPGVLLTSEREITRILKLAESLEELERTRVRFEGGFVDFISAFEFGYGQVTLKKNVSEDKKELISQLIYQNCLEGGSIDAWKSAAESSGLQGKVLMELALVYWLSKRPVDLEGQLKRFTRLVHGICEREAEDICVNYNEESIWWKDTREILMNSTKLLQALTAALACRSVAITLSATRDRQVKEDNGNDEGWENVSKDVCQFTLLIGNLEDIVILNLTLKKPKVDASTQFLALPFEKQEISLGNIISRGQGAISEIVAKWLSASGVDPLKLIDTTDVEFNPRVSSEPQKTEESKKDSQDSQDSNLQVSEAATKEDADSLGEILDKMAVLKRHFPYSLTSSVLLANLTWQYVMFWSKDVARLEVLEAALTVLRQIPMKSMRQGVCCLLWNIHIKKRMEAAGKLINKLGKLPKERLCTQDVGLSDLQTTIFLEHCVSFLDVFLDAEVLEEDKNAVVKAEELWEEHAGPQAFAALAINQIPGSYDLILLHLQLGYVLHMIAFFGIKFLKPMTSLFESVTSRYFFQDITDKFIFTWYHDDKRDGNRLDFLCRVITASMESIHQETTEDGVDSRQAVLWMSKCTVLASMWKIDLNDTETLAVNLLPIAGLRMMSFLSKSPDLLEEVSRISPALTQYLENLNLPGIVITSCSNENNIELIKKVSQYLPDTHNDYHYAQLMLDATFIYRG
;
A
#
# COMPACT_ATOMS: atom_id res chain seq x y z
N MET A 1 -18.32 29.76 31.18
CA MET A 1 -19.37 29.38 32.16
C MET A 1 -20.02 30.67 32.65
N SER A 2 -21.23 30.98 32.20
CA SER A 2 -21.94 32.22 32.58
C SER A 2 -22.61 32.02 33.94
N CYS A 3 -22.09 32.77 34.89
CA CYS A 3 -22.41 32.90 36.30
C CYS A 3 -23.88 33.24 36.58
N GLN A 4 -24.63 32.39 37.31
CA GLN A 4 -25.86 32.67 38.07
C GLN A 4 -26.41 31.31 38.60
N ILE A 5 -26.66 30.99 39.88
CA ILE A 5 -27.51 31.61 40.91
C ILE A 5 -27.47 30.72 42.17
N LYS A 6 -27.43 31.28 43.38
CA LYS A 6 -27.72 30.57 44.65
C LYS A 6 -28.87 31.22 45.46
N GLY A 7 -29.54 32.22 44.90
CA GLY A 7 -30.60 33.00 45.57
C GLY A 7 -31.99 32.93 44.94
N ILE A 8 -32.29 31.93 44.10
CA ILE A 8 -33.64 31.80 43.47
C ILE A 8 -34.40 30.57 43.98
N ALA A 9 -33.76 29.74 44.80
CA ALA A 9 -34.29 28.45 45.21
C ALA A 9 -35.47 28.49 46.21
N LEU A 10 -35.76 29.61 46.88
CA LEU A 10 -36.78 29.64 47.93
C LEU A 10 -37.46 31.01 48.07
N ILE A 11 -38.42 31.36 47.21
CA ILE A 11 -39.37 32.44 47.50
C ILE A 11 -40.77 32.06 47.01
N ASN A 12 -41.70 31.87 47.96
CA ASN A 12 -43.14 31.69 47.72
C ASN A 12 -43.98 32.90 48.21
N ASN A 13 -43.39 33.95 48.82
CA ASN A 13 -44.15 35.08 49.39
C ASN A 13 -43.31 36.38 49.46
N VAL A 14 -43.85 37.49 48.92
CA VAL A 14 -43.15 38.75 48.56
C VAL A 14 -42.75 39.64 49.77
N LYS A 15 -43.32 39.44 50.97
CA LYS A 15 -43.04 40.32 52.13
C LYS A 15 -41.74 39.99 52.89
N GLU A 16 -41.30 38.73 52.93
CA GLU A 16 -40.02 38.33 53.53
C GLU A 16 -38.83 38.54 52.58
N VAL A 17 -39.11 38.70 51.28
CA VAL A 17 -38.13 39.05 50.23
C VAL A 17 -37.49 40.41 50.53
N ARG A 18 -38.22 41.34 51.15
CA ARG A 18 -37.67 42.65 51.56
C ARG A 18 -36.55 42.56 52.60
N GLN A 19 -36.41 41.45 53.32
CA GLN A 19 -35.41 41.31 54.39
C GLN A 19 -34.13 40.61 53.92
N LEU A 20 -34.20 39.79 52.87
CA LEU A 20 -33.04 39.15 52.21
C LEU A 20 -32.56 39.91 50.96
N LEU A 21 -33.37 40.81 50.39
CA LEU A 21 -33.04 41.63 49.22
C LEU A 21 -31.98 42.72 49.44
N PHE A 22 -31.42 42.85 50.65
CA PHE A 22 -30.40 43.87 50.89
C PHE A 22 -28.97 43.46 50.55
N GLU A 23 -28.68 42.25 50.01
CA GLU A 23 -27.33 41.90 49.53
C GLU A 23 -27.35 40.99 48.28
N ASN A 24 -27.32 41.60 47.08
CA ASN A 24 -27.13 41.02 45.73
C ASN A 24 -26.04 39.95 45.71
N SER A 25 -25.97 39.01 44.75
CA SER A 25 -24.69 38.34 44.46
C SER A 25 -24.52 37.70 43.07
N THR A 26 -23.30 37.75 42.48
CA THR A 26 -22.85 36.98 41.28
C THR A 26 -22.05 35.74 41.71
N LEU A 27 -21.86 34.68 40.90
CA LEU A 27 -21.10 33.45 41.29
C LEU A 27 -20.07 32.95 40.25
N ARG A 28 -18.83 32.58 40.62
CA ARG A 28 -17.78 31.94 39.80
C ARG A 28 -17.42 30.51 40.24
N PRO A 29 -17.08 29.59 39.33
CA PRO A 29 -16.58 28.25 39.70
C PRO A 29 -15.16 28.32 40.27
N LYS A 30 -14.89 27.58 41.36
CA LYS A 30 -13.56 27.37 41.94
C LYS A 30 -13.39 25.88 42.26
N TRP A 31 -12.24 25.34 41.91
CA TRP A 31 -11.88 23.96 42.22
C TRP A 31 -11.40 23.89 43.66
N ASP A 32 -12.05 23.07 44.49
CA ASP A 32 -11.71 22.92 45.91
C ASP A 32 -11.06 21.55 46.15
N LEU A 33 -9.75 21.57 46.43
CA LEU A 33 -8.92 20.38 46.62
C LEU A 33 -9.13 19.69 47.97
N GLN A 34 -9.73 20.37 48.94
CA GLN A 34 -9.85 19.88 50.32
C GLN A 34 -11.18 19.19 50.61
N GLU A 35 -12.07 19.06 49.62
CA GLU A 35 -13.38 18.46 49.81
C GLU A 35 -13.34 16.93 49.64
N PRO A 36 -13.84 16.14 50.63
CA PRO A 36 -13.77 14.67 50.60
C PRO A 36 -14.84 14.00 49.71
N GLY A 37 -15.73 14.77 49.07
CA GLY A 37 -16.77 14.25 48.15
C GLY A 37 -16.30 14.11 46.70
N GLU A 38 -17.04 13.35 45.88
CA GLU A 38 -16.72 13.14 44.45
C GLU A 38 -16.79 14.42 43.58
N ILE A 39 -17.53 15.45 44.01
CA ILE A 39 -17.73 16.69 43.25
C ILE A 39 -16.77 17.79 43.76
N LYS A 40 -15.64 17.98 43.06
CA LYS A 40 -14.59 18.94 43.44
C LYS A 40 -14.75 20.36 42.86
N ASN A 41 -15.76 20.58 42.01
CA ASN A 41 -16.06 21.86 41.37
C ASN A 41 -17.25 22.53 42.07
N LYS A 42 -17.02 23.63 42.79
CA LYS A 42 -18.08 24.39 43.47
C LYS A 42 -18.19 25.81 42.91
N PHE A 43 -19.41 26.32 42.86
CA PHE A 43 -19.68 27.72 42.51
C PHE A 43 -19.64 28.59 43.77
N HIS A 44 -18.84 29.66 43.74
CA HIS A 44 -18.62 30.64 44.80
C HIS A 44 -19.17 31.98 44.41
N ILE A 45 -19.63 32.80 45.36
CA ILE A 45 -20.13 34.13 45.07
C ILE A 45 -18.97 35.03 44.62
N SER A 46 -19.03 35.59 43.41
CA SER A 46 -18.05 36.50 42.80
C SER A 46 -18.29 37.99 43.07
N TRP A 47 -19.49 38.39 43.43
CA TRP A 47 -19.81 39.77 43.85
C TRP A 47 -21.06 39.74 44.73
N SER A 48 -21.23 40.71 45.61
CA SER A 48 -22.46 40.96 46.37
C SER A 48 -22.64 42.45 46.65
N GLY A 49 -23.85 43.00 46.70
CA GLY A 49 -24.08 44.47 46.81
C GLY A 49 -25.56 44.89 46.83
N ASN A 50 -25.91 46.16 46.53
CA ASN A 50 -27.30 46.56 46.19
C ASN A 50 -27.32 47.26 44.82
N LEU A 51 -28.19 46.84 43.89
CA LEU A 51 -28.29 47.38 42.52
C LEU A 51 -29.37 48.48 42.41
N VAL A 52 -30.18 48.66 43.46
CA VAL A 52 -31.25 49.65 43.55
C VAL A 52 -30.83 50.73 44.55
N PRO A 53 -30.41 51.93 44.10
CA PRO A 53 -29.96 52.98 45.01
C PRO A 53 -31.12 53.65 45.78
N GLU A 54 -32.32 53.77 45.21
CA GLU A 54 -33.48 54.49 45.79
C GLU A 54 -34.82 53.80 45.43
N SER A 55 -35.79 53.75 46.35
CA SER A 55 -37.09 53.04 46.19
C SER A 55 -38.11 53.87 45.38
N PRO A 56 -38.93 53.29 44.47
CA PRO A 56 -39.56 51.96 44.53
C PRO A 56 -39.26 51.04 43.33
N GLU A 57 -38.03 51.04 42.82
CA GLU A 57 -37.65 50.22 41.66
C GLU A 57 -37.32 48.77 42.08
N TYR A 58 -37.69 47.77 41.25
CA TYR A 58 -37.30 46.36 41.44
C TYR A 58 -36.90 45.70 40.14
N ILE A 59 -36.08 44.65 40.24
CA ILE A 59 -35.57 43.88 39.10
C ILE A 59 -36.69 43.01 38.54
N THR A 60 -36.94 43.12 37.24
CA THR A 60 -37.94 42.31 36.52
C THR A 60 -37.30 41.22 35.68
N SER A 61 -36.14 41.48 35.09
CA SER A 61 -35.43 40.52 34.24
C SER A 61 -33.91 40.68 34.34
N ILE A 62 -33.18 39.58 34.16
CA ILE A 62 -31.72 39.57 34.14
C ILE A 62 -31.24 38.70 32.97
N LEU A 63 -30.26 39.20 32.22
CA LEU A 63 -29.64 38.51 31.10
C LEU A 63 -28.11 38.60 31.18
N CYS A 64 -27.44 37.45 31.17
CA CYS A 64 -25.97 37.40 31.23
C CYS A 64 -25.40 37.18 29.82
N LEU A 65 -24.68 38.17 29.29
CA LEU A 65 -24.12 38.16 27.94
C LEU A 65 -22.61 37.88 27.96
N PRO A 66 -22.15 36.70 27.51
CA PRO A 66 -20.73 36.43 27.34
C PRO A 66 -20.20 37.16 26.10
N LEU A 67 -19.19 38.02 26.25
CA LEU A 67 -18.66 38.82 25.14
C LEU A 67 -17.43 38.17 24.51
N ILE A 68 -17.27 38.26 23.19
CA ILE A 68 -16.13 37.68 22.46
C ILE A 68 -14.82 38.42 22.73
N SER A 69 -13.70 37.68 22.80
CA SER A 69 -12.35 38.26 22.82
C SER A 69 -11.88 38.57 21.40
N LEU A 70 -11.37 39.78 21.18
CA LEU A 70 -10.80 40.20 19.87
C LEU A 70 -9.31 39.80 19.72
N GLY A 71 -8.75 39.04 20.67
CA GLY A 71 -7.38 38.51 20.64
C GLY A 71 -7.26 37.16 19.89
N LYS A 72 -6.13 36.94 19.19
CA LYS A 72 -5.94 35.89 18.17
C LYS A 72 -5.92 34.41 18.63
N SER A 73 -6.25 34.04 19.88
CA SER A 73 -5.92 32.66 20.30
C SER A 73 -6.76 31.99 21.40
N ASN A 74 -7.98 32.41 21.74
CA ASN A 74 -8.82 31.64 22.67
C ASN A 74 -10.31 31.60 22.25
N SER A 75 -10.90 30.39 22.23
CA SER A 75 -12.30 30.11 21.88
C SER A 75 -13.30 30.35 23.02
N GLY A 76 -12.98 31.24 23.97
CA GLY A 76 -13.78 31.53 25.18
C GLY A 76 -14.21 33.00 25.29
N PRO A 77 -15.17 33.30 26.19
CA PRO A 77 -15.59 34.68 26.45
C PRO A 77 -14.47 35.50 27.10
N ASP A 78 -14.34 36.77 26.71
CA ASP A 78 -13.42 37.75 27.31
C ASP A 78 -13.89 38.12 28.73
N TRP A 79 -15.19 38.40 28.87
CA TRP A 79 -15.87 38.67 30.12
C TRP A 79 -17.39 38.54 29.96
N THR A 80 -18.14 38.56 31.07
CA THR A 80 -19.62 38.50 31.03
C THR A 80 -20.24 39.83 31.46
N CYS A 81 -21.08 40.39 30.60
CA CYS A 81 -21.91 41.56 30.91
C CYS A 81 -23.24 41.12 31.52
N ILE A 82 -23.71 41.80 32.57
CA ILE A 82 -24.97 41.50 33.24
C ILE A 82 -25.96 42.62 32.92
N LEU A 83 -26.97 42.32 32.11
CA LEU A 83 -28.06 43.23 31.79
C LEU A 83 -29.18 43.02 32.80
N VAL A 84 -29.68 44.11 33.36
CA VAL A 84 -30.74 44.10 34.37
C VAL A 84 -31.85 45.04 33.90
N GLY A 85 -33.04 44.48 33.76
CA GLY A 85 -34.26 45.21 33.47
C GLY A 85 -35.01 45.50 34.77
N PHE A 86 -35.57 46.70 34.85
CA PHE A 86 -36.28 47.17 36.04
C PHE A 86 -37.73 47.52 35.75
N SER A 87 -38.54 47.56 36.82
CA SER A 87 -39.96 47.94 36.78
C SER A 87 -40.21 49.39 36.39
N SER A 88 -39.18 50.25 36.48
CA SER A 88 -39.17 51.64 36.01
C SER A 88 -39.06 51.78 34.48
N GLY A 89 -38.70 50.69 33.79
CA GLY A 89 -38.36 50.69 32.36
C GLY A 89 -36.90 50.94 32.03
N TYR A 90 -36.04 51.18 33.03
CA TYR A 90 -34.60 51.32 32.83
C TYR A 90 -33.94 49.96 32.54
N LEU A 91 -33.03 49.97 31.56
CA LEU A 91 -32.07 48.91 31.29
C LEU A 91 -30.71 49.36 31.82
N ARG A 92 -30.13 48.59 32.74
CA ARG A 92 -28.75 48.83 33.22
C ARG A 92 -27.83 47.66 32.91
N CYS A 93 -26.62 47.98 32.46
CA CYS A 93 -25.59 47.00 32.14
C CYS A 93 -24.46 47.08 33.17
N TYR A 94 -24.06 45.94 33.73
CA TYR A 94 -23.02 45.84 34.74
C TYR A 94 -21.90 44.90 34.31
N THR A 95 -20.70 45.12 34.86
CA THR A 95 -19.62 44.13 34.83
C THR A 95 -19.94 42.93 35.72
N GLU A 96 -19.22 41.83 35.53
CA GLU A 96 -19.24 40.65 36.42
C GLU A 96 -18.86 40.95 37.88
N THR A 97 -18.21 42.09 38.13
CA THR A 97 -17.86 42.62 39.46
C THR A 97 -18.87 43.63 40.00
N GLY A 98 -20.03 43.80 39.33
CA GLY A 98 -21.11 44.67 39.77
C GLY A 98 -20.91 46.17 39.50
N SER A 99 -19.94 46.57 38.67
CA SER A 99 -19.72 47.97 38.30
C SER A 99 -20.65 48.37 37.14
N LEU A 100 -21.34 49.52 37.26
CA LEU A 100 -22.26 50.03 36.23
C LEU A 100 -21.49 50.49 34.98
N LEU A 101 -21.95 50.06 33.81
CA LEU A 101 -21.38 50.42 32.49
C LEU A 101 -22.27 51.37 31.69
N LEU A 102 -23.59 51.15 31.73
CA LEU A 102 -24.57 51.86 30.92
C LEU A 102 -25.92 51.83 31.64
N GLU A 103 -26.66 52.93 31.54
CA GLU A 103 -28.05 53.06 32.01
C GLU A 103 -28.86 53.80 30.94
N GLU A 104 -29.95 53.20 30.48
CA GLU A 104 -30.81 53.80 29.45
C GLU A 104 -32.27 53.37 29.60
N GLN A 105 -33.21 54.30 29.35
CA GLN A 105 -34.65 54.03 29.36
C GLN A 105 -35.18 54.07 27.92
N LEU A 106 -35.36 52.89 27.31
CA LEU A 106 -35.83 52.76 25.91
C LEU A 106 -37.34 53.00 25.77
N HIS A 107 -38.10 52.74 26.84
CA HIS A 107 -39.53 52.97 26.91
C HIS A 107 -40.01 53.19 28.37
N ASN A 108 -41.18 53.82 28.53
CA ASN A 108 -41.77 54.17 29.82
C ASN A 108 -42.76 53.10 30.30
N GLU A 109 -42.37 51.84 30.22
CA GLU A 109 -43.12 50.69 30.75
C GLU A 109 -42.16 49.78 31.51
N PRO A 110 -42.64 48.96 32.47
CA PRO A 110 -41.82 47.93 33.08
C PRO A 110 -41.22 47.00 32.03
N ILE A 111 -39.92 46.69 32.13
CA ILE A 111 -39.32 45.66 31.27
C ILE A 111 -39.90 44.31 31.69
N LEU A 112 -40.56 43.58 30.79
CA LEU A 112 -41.07 42.25 31.06
C LEU A 112 -39.96 41.20 30.97
N ASN A 113 -39.14 41.27 29.92
CA ASN A 113 -38.12 40.27 29.68
C ASN A 113 -36.95 40.79 28.82
N LEU A 114 -35.80 40.15 28.96
CA LEU A 114 -34.58 40.44 28.20
C LEU A 114 -34.13 39.15 27.50
N LYS A 115 -33.98 39.21 26.18
CA LYS A 115 -33.61 38.04 25.37
C LYS A 115 -32.46 38.36 24.42
N CYS A 116 -31.73 37.33 24.00
CA CYS A 116 -30.59 37.44 23.11
C CYS A 116 -30.73 36.46 21.94
N GLN A 117 -30.37 36.93 20.75
CA GLN A 117 -30.25 36.13 19.54
C GLN A 117 -28.81 36.19 19.04
N SER A 118 -28.22 35.02 18.80
CA SER A 118 -26.87 34.91 18.25
C SER A 118 -26.88 34.77 16.73
N LEU A 119 -25.83 35.30 16.09
CA LEU A 119 -25.57 35.16 14.66
C LEU A 119 -25.57 33.67 14.26
N THR A 120 -26.46 33.30 13.34
CA THR A 120 -26.56 31.92 12.84
C THR A 120 -26.59 31.89 11.32
N SER A 121 -25.61 31.23 10.70
CA SER A 121 -25.57 31.03 9.24
C SER A 121 -26.63 30.04 8.76
N PRO A 122 -27.20 30.24 7.55
CA PRO A 122 -28.20 29.34 6.99
C PRO A 122 -27.61 27.94 6.74
N ARG A 123 -28.27 26.89 7.25
CA ARG A 123 -27.79 25.50 7.13
C ARG A 123 -28.20 24.83 5.82
N HIS A 124 -29.32 25.27 5.22
CA HIS A 124 -29.87 24.73 3.98
C HIS A 124 -30.21 25.85 2.99
N THR A 125 -30.24 25.50 1.70
CA THR A 125 -30.70 26.39 0.63
C THR A 125 -32.16 26.77 0.89
N GLY A 126 -32.40 28.07 1.15
CA GLY A 126 -33.73 28.60 1.48
C GLY A 126 -33.93 28.96 2.96
N ASP A 127 -33.01 28.61 3.87
CA ASP A 127 -33.02 29.16 5.24
C ASP A 127 -32.53 30.62 5.24
N THR A 128 -33.21 31.50 5.98
CA THR A 128 -32.71 32.84 6.30
C THR A 128 -31.73 32.76 7.48
N GLY A 129 -30.56 33.39 7.34
CA GLY A 129 -29.64 33.56 8.47
C GLY A 129 -30.24 34.48 9.53
N LEU A 130 -29.82 34.33 10.79
CA LEU A 130 -30.23 35.20 11.89
C LEU A 130 -29.11 36.18 12.22
N SER A 131 -29.46 37.46 12.37
CA SER A 131 -28.60 38.54 12.89
C SER A 131 -28.38 38.41 14.39
N GLU A 132 -27.25 38.93 14.88
CA GLU A 132 -27.00 39.06 16.32
C GLU A 132 -27.78 40.25 16.90
N GLU A 133 -28.67 40.01 17.86
CA GLU A 133 -29.60 41.02 18.38
C GLU A 133 -29.92 40.81 19.87
N ILE A 134 -30.28 41.90 20.56
CA ILE A 134 -30.79 41.88 21.93
C ILE A 134 -32.20 42.46 21.93
N HIS A 135 -33.13 41.76 22.58
CA HIS A 135 -34.54 42.13 22.61
C HIS A 135 -34.92 42.56 24.02
N VAL A 136 -35.39 43.80 24.15
CA VAL A 136 -35.95 44.36 25.38
C VAL A 136 -37.47 44.40 25.20
N ILE A 137 -38.16 43.57 25.98
CA ILE A 137 -39.60 43.32 25.82
C ILE A 137 -40.35 44.11 26.87
N TYR A 138 -41.30 44.91 26.43
CA TYR A 138 -42.29 45.63 27.22
C TYR A 138 -43.69 45.08 26.92
N GLU A 139 -44.72 45.59 27.59
CA GLU A 139 -46.10 45.15 27.38
C GLU A 139 -46.63 45.61 26.01
N SER A 140 -46.38 46.87 25.64
CA SER A 140 -46.89 47.43 24.38
C SER A 140 -45.88 47.42 23.23
N VAL A 141 -44.59 47.25 23.50
CA VAL A 141 -43.51 47.35 22.49
C VAL A 141 -42.37 46.36 22.71
N VAL A 142 -41.62 46.10 21.64
CA VAL A 142 -40.34 45.39 21.69
C VAL A 142 -39.26 46.29 21.07
N CYS A 143 -38.18 46.52 21.83
CA CYS A 143 -37.00 47.23 21.35
C CYS A 143 -35.92 46.22 20.95
N ILE A 144 -35.46 46.28 19.70
CA ILE A 144 -34.44 45.40 19.11
C ILE A 144 -33.14 46.20 18.98
N LEU A 145 -32.12 45.80 19.72
CA LEU A 145 -30.78 46.37 19.70
C LEU A 145 -29.87 45.49 18.82
N PRO A 146 -29.23 46.05 17.78
CA PRO A 146 -28.24 45.32 16.99
C PRO A 146 -27.03 44.92 17.84
N GLY A 147 -26.61 43.66 17.76
CA GLY A 147 -25.62 43.05 18.65
C GLY A 147 -24.24 43.67 18.58
N PHE A 148 -23.67 43.85 17.38
CA PHE A 148 -22.32 44.40 17.23
C PHE A 148 -22.17 45.88 17.65
N PRO A 149 -23.10 46.80 17.29
CA PRO A 149 -23.10 48.17 17.83
C PRO A 149 -23.24 48.20 19.36
N PHE A 150 -24.10 47.35 19.92
CA PHE A 150 -24.27 47.25 21.37
C PHE A 150 -22.99 46.74 22.06
N PHE A 151 -22.39 45.67 21.53
CA PHE A 151 -21.09 45.15 21.98
C PHE A 151 -19.98 46.22 21.95
N SER A 152 -19.91 46.99 20.86
CA SER A 152 -18.94 48.08 20.71
C SER A 152 -19.12 49.16 21.78
N THR A 153 -20.38 49.50 22.09
CA THR A 153 -20.74 50.45 23.15
C THR A 153 -20.32 49.93 24.52
N LEU A 154 -20.66 48.68 24.87
CA LEU A 154 -20.28 48.05 26.14
C LEU A 154 -18.76 48.01 26.35
N ARG A 155 -18.00 47.70 25.29
CA ARG A 155 -16.53 47.69 25.34
C ARG A 155 -15.98 49.11 25.53
N GLY A 156 -16.55 50.10 24.86
CA GLY A 156 -16.25 51.51 25.06
C GLY A 156 -16.45 51.94 26.51
N CYS A 157 -17.62 51.64 27.08
CA CYS A 157 -17.95 51.93 28.47
C CYS A 157 -17.01 51.24 29.45
N ARG A 158 -16.69 49.95 29.24
CA ARG A 158 -15.77 49.19 30.10
C ARG A 158 -14.34 49.74 30.04
N ASN A 159 -13.86 50.11 28.84
CA ASN A 159 -12.54 50.73 28.68
C ASN A 159 -12.47 52.11 29.36
N HIS A 160 -13.53 52.90 29.28
CA HIS A 160 -13.63 54.17 29.99
C HIS A 160 -13.62 53.95 31.51
N LEU A 161 -14.43 53.04 32.02
CA LEU A 161 -14.48 52.67 33.44
C LEU A 161 -13.10 52.22 33.95
N ALA A 162 -12.36 51.43 33.17
CA ALA A 162 -10.99 51.03 33.51
C ALA A 162 -10.01 52.21 33.56
N ARG A 163 -10.12 53.19 32.64
CA ARG A 163 -9.28 54.42 32.65
C ARG A 163 -9.59 55.31 33.85
N VAL A 164 -10.86 55.44 34.22
CA VAL A 164 -11.31 56.20 35.40
C VAL A 164 -10.80 55.54 36.68
N GLN A 165 -10.93 54.21 36.81
CA GLN A 165 -10.40 53.47 37.96
C GLN A 165 -8.87 53.49 38.06
N ALA A 166 -8.17 53.67 36.93
CA ALA A 166 -6.72 53.81 36.88
C ALA A 166 -6.21 55.26 37.06
N ASN A 167 -7.09 56.23 37.34
CA ASN A 167 -6.77 57.66 37.50
C ASN A 167 -6.11 58.33 36.26
N TYR A 168 -6.30 57.80 35.04
CA TYR A 168 -5.61 58.28 33.83
C TYR A 168 -6.33 59.42 33.06
N SER A 169 -7.61 59.74 33.35
CA SER A 169 -8.35 60.82 32.68
C SER A 169 -9.65 61.20 33.40
N SER A 170 -9.99 62.49 33.47
CA SER A 170 -11.30 63.03 33.86
C SER A 170 -12.21 63.31 32.65
N ASP A 171 -12.17 62.44 31.63
CA ASP A 171 -12.96 62.62 30.41
C ASP A 171 -14.45 62.40 30.68
N ASN A 172 -15.31 63.16 30.00
CA ASN A 172 -16.76 62.94 30.00
C ASN A 172 -17.07 61.52 29.49
N ALA A 173 -18.08 60.87 30.07
CA ALA A 173 -18.55 59.56 29.62
C ALA A 173 -18.85 59.59 28.10
N PRO A 174 -18.53 58.51 27.36
CA PRO A 174 -18.90 58.43 25.94
C PRO A 174 -20.41 58.69 25.80
N SER A 175 -20.80 59.59 24.89
CA SER A 175 -22.22 59.91 24.65
C SER A 175 -22.93 58.66 24.13
N SER A 176 -23.63 57.96 25.02
CA SER A 176 -24.21 56.64 24.76
C SER A 176 -25.72 56.75 24.55
N GLY A 177 -26.13 57.03 23.31
CA GLY A 177 -27.48 56.69 22.87
C GLY A 177 -27.41 55.31 22.21
N LEU A 178 -28.18 54.35 22.69
CA LEU A 178 -28.27 53.06 22.03
C LEU A 178 -29.02 53.20 20.71
N THR A 179 -28.53 52.55 19.66
CA THR A 179 -29.27 52.41 18.40
C THR A 179 -30.20 51.20 18.53
N PHE A 180 -31.49 51.39 18.33
CA PHE A 180 -32.48 50.31 18.40
C PHE A 180 -33.63 50.52 17.41
N LYS A 181 -34.32 49.43 17.08
CA LYS A 181 -35.60 49.45 16.36
C LYS A 181 -36.73 49.24 17.38
N LYS A 182 -37.78 50.07 17.34
CA LYS A 182 -38.92 49.98 18.26
C LYS A 182 -40.18 49.53 17.53
N LEU A 183 -40.70 48.35 17.88
CA LEU A 183 -41.86 47.71 17.26
C LEU A 183 -43.06 47.66 18.23
N GLY A 184 -44.26 48.03 17.78
CA GLY A 184 -45.47 48.08 18.62
C GLY A 184 -46.41 46.87 18.45
N LEU A 185 -46.93 46.36 19.58
CA LEU A 185 -47.85 45.22 19.71
C LEU A 185 -49.32 45.66 19.88
N ARG A 186 -49.87 46.40 18.90
CA ARG A 186 -51.21 47.00 19.04
C ARG A 186 -52.37 46.00 19.09
N ASP A 187 -52.21 44.87 18.43
CA ASP A 187 -53.24 43.84 18.27
C ASP A 187 -53.16 42.73 19.34
N GLN A 188 -52.33 42.93 20.38
CA GLN A 188 -52.19 42.03 21.52
C GLN A 188 -52.66 42.81 22.76
N ASP A 189 -53.76 42.37 23.38
CA ASP A 189 -54.35 43.12 24.50
C ASP A 189 -53.53 43.02 25.78
N VAL A 190 -53.09 41.81 26.14
CA VAL A 190 -52.11 41.58 27.21
C VAL A 190 -50.96 40.78 26.62
N ALA A 191 -49.73 41.27 26.77
CA ALA A 191 -48.51 40.58 26.38
C ALA A 191 -47.69 40.23 27.63
N ASN A 192 -47.52 38.93 27.89
CA ASN A 192 -46.74 38.43 29.04
C ASN A 192 -45.30 38.08 28.65
N ASP A 193 -45.10 37.59 27.43
CA ASP A 193 -43.78 37.31 26.88
C ASP A 193 -43.80 37.40 25.35
N CYS A 194 -42.64 37.60 24.75
CA CYS A 194 -42.50 37.81 23.32
C CYS A 194 -41.19 37.20 22.79
N GLU A 195 -41.17 36.81 21.51
CA GLU A 195 -39.98 36.35 20.81
C GLU A 195 -39.94 36.89 19.38
N VAL A 196 -38.79 37.44 18.99
CA VAL A 196 -38.51 37.74 17.58
C VAL A 196 -38.04 36.44 16.92
N ILE A 197 -38.78 36.00 15.89
CA ILE A 197 -38.48 34.79 15.11
C ILE A 197 -37.55 35.11 13.94
N GLY A 198 -37.59 36.36 13.45
CA GLY A 198 -36.75 36.87 12.38
C GLY A 198 -37.47 36.95 11.03
N THR A 199 -36.70 37.26 9.98
CA THR A 199 -37.22 37.45 8.62
C THR A 199 -37.82 36.16 8.07
N THR A 200 -39.08 36.27 7.68
CA THR A 200 -39.85 35.22 7.01
C THR A 200 -40.00 35.59 5.54
N SER A 201 -39.46 34.74 4.66
CA SER A 201 -39.71 34.82 3.23
C SER A 201 -40.97 34.01 2.91
N VAL A 202 -41.98 34.69 2.38
CA VAL A 202 -43.16 34.02 1.83
C VAL A 202 -42.80 33.58 0.41
N ASN A 203 -43.07 32.33 0.04
CA ASN A 203 -42.85 31.91 -1.34
C ASN A 203 -43.87 32.61 -2.26
N THR A 204 -43.57 32.69 -3.56
CA THR A 204 -44.42 33.42 -4.52
C THR A 204 -45.85 32.87 -4.56
N PHE A 205 -46.03 31.56 -4.39
CA PHE A 205 -47.36 30.94 -4.35
C PHE A 205 -48.18 31.42 -3.15
N ASP A 206 -47.64 31.33 -1.94
CA ASP A 206 -48.29 31.75 -0.70
C ASP A 206 -48.56 33.26 -0.70
N HIS A 207 -47.66 34.05 -1.30
CA HIS A 207 -47.85 35.50 -1.49
C HIS A 207 -49.03 35.80 -2.43
N LEU A 208 -49.08 35.17 -3.61
CA LEU A 208 -50.18 35.32 -4.55
C LEU A 208 -51.49 34.79 -3.99
N MET A 209 -51.45 33.66 -3.27
CA MET A 209 -52.61 33.05 -2.61
C MET A 209 -53.15 33.97 -1.53
N THR A 210 -52.29 34.51 -0.66
CA THR A 210 -52.69 35.46 0.39
C THR A 210 -53.28 36.74 -0.23
N ALA A 211 -52.65 37.30 -1.27
CA ALA A 211 -53.17 38.47 -1.97
C ALA A 211 -54.56 38.20 -2.58
N SER A 212 -54.75 37.02 -3.17
CA SER A 212 -56.02 36.60 -3.78
C SER A 212 -57.13 36.36 -2.74
N ILE A 213 -56.80 35.70 -1.61
CA ILE A 213 -57.76 35.44 -0.53
C ILE A 213 -58.15 36.73 0.18
N CYS A 214 -57.18 37.58 0.54
CA CYS A 214 -57.44 38.77 1.34
C CYS A 214 -57.99 39.93 0.52
N GLY A 215 -57.55 40.11 -0.73
CA GLY A 215 -57.96 41.24 -1.59
C GLY A 215 -59.05 40.92 -2.61
N GLY A 216 -59.41 39.65 -2.81
CA GLY A 216 -60.42 39.22 -3.78
C GLY A 216 -59.98 39.38 -5.25
N PHE A 217 -60.95 39.34 -6.18
CA PHE A 217 -60.70 39.34 -7.64
C PHE A 217 -59.90 40.56 -8.14
N ASN A 218 -59.99 41.71 -7.46
CA ASN A 218 -59.33 42.96 -7.86
C ASN A 218 -58.04 43.26 -7.07
N ALA A 219 -57.47 42.28 -6.36
CA ALA A 219 -56.29 42.49 -5.52
C ALA A 219 -55.04 42.83 -6.34
N SER A 220 -54.42 43.99 -6.08
CA SER A 220 -53.08 44.30 -6.60
C SER A 220 -52.00 43.62 -5.77
N TYR A 221 -51.05 42.93 -6.40
CA TYR A 221 -49.94 42.27 -5.72
C TYR A 221 -48.58 42.75 -6.24
N ARG A 222 -47.55 42.65 -5.40
CA ARG A 222 -46.16 42.94 -5.78
C ARG A 222 -45.54 41.75 -6.51
N SER A 223 -44.69 42.00 -7.51
CA SER A 223 -43.98 40.97 -8.28
C SER A 223 -43.01 40.14 -7.43
N SER A 224 -42.50 40.69 -6.34
CA SER A 224 -41.72 40.00 -5.32
C SER A 224 -42.49 39.90 -4.01
N ALA A 225 -42.43 38.75 -3.35
CA ALA A 225 -43.00 38.59 -2.02
C ALA A 225 -42.32 39.55 -1.02
N PRO A 226 -43.10 40.31 -0.23
CA PRO A 226 -42.56 41.18 0.81
C PRO A 226 -41.85 40.35 1.89
N GLN A 227 -40.71 40.86 2.36
CA GLN A 227 -40.03 40.31 3.52
C GLN A 227 -40.64 40.91 4.78
N HIS A 228 -40.98 40.05 5.73
CA HIS A 228 -41.53 40.45 7.01
C HIS A 228 -40.73 39.88 8.16
N ASN A 229 -40.47 40.69 9.17
CA ASN A 229 -39.93 40.20 10.43
C ASN A 229 -41.09 39.74 11.33
N LEU A 230 -41.08 38.46 11.72
CA LEU A 230 -42.11 37.85 12.55
C LEU A 230 -41.75 37.98 14.03
N VAL A 231 -42.68 38.53 14.80
CA VAL A 231 -42.65 38.63 16.25
C VAL A 231 -43.84 37.87 16.82
N MET A 232 -43.59 36.89 17.68
CA MET A 232 -44.63 36.13 18.38
C MET A 232 -44.81 36.69 19.78
N ALA A 233 -46.04 37.07 20.13
CA ALA A 233 -46.39 37.50 21.48
C ALA A 233 -47.37 36.49 22.11
N THR A 234 -47.17 36.16 23.38
CA THR A 234 -48.08 35.31 24.14
C THR A 234 -48.71 36.11 25.28
N GLY A 235 -49.96 35.81 25.58
CA GLY A 235 -50.69 36.49 26.65
C GLY A 235 -52.18 36.24 26.52
N LYS A 236 -52.98 37.30 26.57
CA LYS A 236 -54.44 37.23 26.49
C LYS A 236 -54.96 38.04 25.32
N ARG A 237 -55.93 37.46 24.59
CA ARG A 237 -56.60 38.05 23.42
C ARG A 237 -55.60 38.65 22.39
N PRO A 238 -54.94 37.80 21.57
CA PRO A 238 -55.01 36.34 21.49
C PRO A 238 -54.13 35.60 22.52
N TYR A 239 -54.29 34.27 22.65
CA TYR A 239 -53.41 33.42 23.49
C TYR A 239 -51.98 33.43 22.96
N VAL A 240 -51.82 33.39 21.63
CA VAL A 240 -50.58 33.74 20.94
C VAL A 240 -50.89 34.48 19.64
N GLY A 241 -50.26 35.63 19.45
CA GLY A 241 -50.35 36.46 18.25
C GLY A 241 -49.10 36.37 17.38
N PHE A 242 -49.27 36.40 16.06
CA PHE A 242 -48.18 36.42 15.07
C PHE A 242 -48.15 37.80 14.39
N HIS A 243 -47.25 38.66 14.88
CA HIS A 243 -47.12 40.06 14.50
C HIS A 243 -46.02 40.22 13.46
N PHE A 244 -46.31 40.93 12.37
CA PHE A 244 -45.38 41.11 11.26
C PHE A 244 -45.00 42.59 11.09
N ALA A 245 -43.70 42.87 11.05
CA ALA A 245 -43.15 44.17 10.67
C ALA A 245 -42.62 44.12 9.23
N LEU A 246 -42.82 45.18 8.44
CA LEU A 246 -42.37 45.23 7.04
C LEU A 246 -40.88 45.56 6.96
N GLU A 247 -40.10 44.80 6.19
CA GLU A 247 -38.64 44.96 6.12
C GLU A 247 -38.23 45.62 4.79
N GLY A 248 -37.49 46.73 4.86
CA GLY A 248 -37.06 47.54 3.71
C GLY A 248 -38.10 48.58 3.28
N GLY A 249 -37.71 49.86 3.28
CA GLY A 249 -38.54 50.99 2.87
C GLY A 249 -38.86 51.01 1.37
N ALA A 250 -39.63 50.04 0.89
CA ALA A 250 -40.19 50.05 -0.45
C ALA A 250 -41.38 51.02 -0.48
N ALA A 251 -41.31 52.04 -1.35
CA ALA A 251 -42.31 53.08 -1.51
C ALA A 251 -43.76 52.52 -1.48
N PRO A 252 -44.68 53.18 -0.76
CA PRO A 252 -46.06 52.70 -0.67
C PRO A 252 -46.73 52.72 -2.05
N VAL A 253 -47.57 51.71 -2.31
CA VAL A 253 -48.50 51.74 -3.44
C VAL A 253 -49.59 52.76 -3.09
N LEU A 254 -49.93 53.64 -4.05
CA LEU A 254 -50.81 54.80 -3.90
C LEU A 254 -52.20 54.51 -3.28
N SER A 255 -52.63 53.26 -3.14
CA SER A 255 -53.91 52.87 -2.54
C SER A 255 -53.89 52.77 -1.00
N ASP A 256 -52.78 52.34 -0.38
CA ASP A 256 -52.70 52.16 1.08
C ASP A 256 -52.36 53.45 1.84
N VAL A 257 -52.03 54.50 1.07
CA VAL A 257 -51.78 55.85 1.57
C VAL A 257 -53.05 56.48 2.17
N ALA A 258 -54.25 56.10 1.71
CA ALA A 258 -55.49 56.72 2.17
C ALA A 258 -55.88 56.33 3.62
N ILE A 259 -55.49 55.13 4.09
CA ILE A 259 -55.90 54.63 5.42
C ILE A 259 -54.81 54.85 6.48
N ALA A 260 -53.52 54.85 6.11
CA ALA A 260 -52.42 55.04 7.05
C ALA A 260 -51.89 56.48 7.16
N MET A 261 -52.13 57.36 6.17
CA MET A 261 -51.66 58.77 6.22
C MET A 261 -52.66 59.76 6.83
N ALA A 262 -53.86 59.33 7.25
CA ALA A 262 -54.82 60.22 7.89
C ALA A 262 -54.36 60.72 9.29
N SER A 263 -53.34 60.11 9.91
CA SER A 263 -52.96 60.42 11.30
C SER A 263 -51.49 60.86 11.54
N SER A 264 -50.59 60.83 10.55
CA SER A 264 -49.15 61.05 10.79
C SER A 264 -48.52 62.25 10.07
N LEU A 265 -49.27 62.98 9.23
CA LEU A 265 -48.74 64.11 8.45
C LEU A 265 -48.60 65.45 9.20
N ALA A 266 -48.82 65.49 10.51
CA ALA A 266 -48.79 66.76 11.26
C ALA A 266 -47.41 67.21 11.78
N ASN A 267 -46.39 66.32 11.90
CA ASN A 267 -45.16 66.68 12.65
C ASN A 267 -43.81 66.36 12.01
N ALA A 268 -43.73 65.98 10.72
CA ALA A 268 -42.48 65.49 10.11
C ALA A 268 -41.95 66.27 8.89
N ILE A 269 -42.17 67.59 8.83
CA ILE A 269 -41.56 68.46 7.78
C ILE A 269 -40.19 69.05 8.20
N GLY A 270 -39.71 68.78 9.43
CA GLY A 270 -38.54 69.48 9.99
C GLY A 270 -37.17 68.78 9.95
N LYS A 271 -37.02 67.50 9.58
CA LYS A 271 -35.77 66.75 9.85
C LYS A 271 -35.35 65.68 8.82
N ILE A 272 -35.54 65.92 7.52
CA ILE A 272 -34.83 65.14 6.48
C ILE A 272 -34.18 66.14 5.53
N GLY A 273 -32.92 66.47 5.81
CA GLY A 273 -32.11 67.33 4.97
C GLY A 273 -30.70 66.80 4.91
N THR A 274 -30.46 65.74 4.11
CA THR A 274 -29.18 65.41 3.44
C THR A 274 -29.29 64.09 2.66
N ALA A 275 -29.88 64.12 1.46
CA ALA A 275 -29.62 63.10 0.43
C ALA A 275 -29.97 63.60 -0.99
N VAL A 276 -29.55 64.82 -1.35
CA VAL A 276 -29.44 65.22 -2.76
C VAL A 276 -28.19 66.10 -2.96
N PRO A 277 -27.15 65.66 -3.71
CA PRO A 277 -25.88 66.39 -3.85
C PRO A 277 -25.87 67.70 -4.65
N TRP A 278 -27.02 68.25 -5.07
CA TRP A 278 -27.07 69.44 -5.96
C TRP A 278 -27.82 70.66 -5.41
N PHE A 279 -28.34 70.64 -4.17
CA PHE A 279 -28.94 71.82 -3.56
C PHE A 279 -28.12 72.29 -2.35
N ARG A 280 -27.19 73.22 -2.62
CA ARG A 280 -26.54 74.03 -1.61
C ARG A 280 -27.22 75.40 -1.60
N ALA A 281 -28.09 75.65 -0.62
CA ALA A 281 -28.57 76.98 -0.30
C ALA A 281 -28.11 77.34 1.12
N SER A 282 -27.56 78.54 1.24
CA SER A 282 -26.70 79.01 2.33
C SER A 282 -27.44 79.53 3.57
N LYS A 283 -26.70 79.57 4.69
CA LYS A 283 -26.86 80.46 5.87
C LYS A 283 -28.12 80.21 6.72
N SER A 284 -28.13 80.39 8.04
CA SER A 284 -27.21 80.99 9.01
C SER A 284 -27.59 80.46 10.39
N SER A 285 -26.60 80.35 11.27
CA SER A 285 -26.73 80.21 12.72
C SER A 285 -27.72 81.21 13.33
N ILE A 286 -28.68 80.73 14.14
CA ILE A 286 -29.23 81.44 15.32
C ILE A 286 -29.56 80.35 16.36
N ASP A 287 -28.88 80.44 17.50
CA ASP A 287 -29.19 79.71 18.73
C ASP A 287 -30.56 80.11 19.28
N LYS A 288 -31.37 79.11 19.66
CA LYS A 288 -32.42 79.24 20.68
C LYS A 288 -32.45 78.00 21.59
N PRO A 289 -32.77 78.17 22.89
CA PRO A 289 -32.37 77.26 23.95
C PRO A 289 -33.23 75.99 23.99
N LYS A 290 -32.58 74.84 24.19
CA LYS A 290 -33.25 73.57 24.48
C LYS A 290 -33.67 73.51 25.95
N VAL A 291 -34.97 73.45 26.18
CA VAL A 291 -35.58 72.88 27.40
C VAL A 291 -35.44 71.35 27.31
N PRO A 292 -35.04 70.64 28.39
CA PRO A 292 -34.87 69.19 28.38
C PRO A 292 -36.24 68.51 28.55
N GLY A 293 -36.83 68.08 27.44
CA GLY A 293 -37.92 67.11 27.41
C GLY A 293 -37.50 65.96 26.49
N THR A 294 -37.48 64.74 27.02
CA THR A 294 -37.19 63.49 26.30
C THR A 294 -38.24 63.27 25.20
N VAL A 295 -37.91 63.67 23.97
CA VAL A 295 -38.71 63.35 22.79
C VAL A 295 -38.53 61.85 22.51
N GLN A 296 -39.50 61.04 22.91
CA GLN A 296 -39.50 59.59 22.61
C GLN A 296 -39.74 59.32 21.13
N GLU A 297 -38.99 58.37 20.57
CA GLU A 297 -39.25 57.89 19.20
C GLU A 297 -40.57 57.09 19.13
N PRO A 298 -41.44 57.37 18.15
CA PRO A 298 -42.69 56.63 17.96
C PRO A 298 -42.41 55.20 17.50
N ALA A 299 -43.13 54.23 18.08
CA ALA A 299 -42.99 52.81 17.72
C ALA A 299 -43.58 52.53 16.32
N GLU A 300 -42.85 51.76 15.51
CA GLU A 300 -43.35 51.24 14.23
C GLU A 300 -44.47 50.21 14.50
N PRO A 301 -45.69 50.40 13.99
CA PRO A 301 -46.78 49.47 14.25
C PRO A 301 -46.57 48.15 13.52
N MET A 302 -46.68 47.03 14.24
CA MET A 302 -46.78 45.70 13.63
C MET A 302 -48.24 45.33 13.38
N THR A 303 -48.48 44.47 12.39
CA THR A 303 -49.81 43.91 12.12
C THR A 303 -49.87 42.46 12.58
N CYS A 304 -50.81 42.12 13.46
CA CYS A 304 -51.13 40.73 13.78
C CYS A 304 -51.94 40.12 12.64
N ARG A 305 -51.32 39.25 11.84
CA ARG A 305 -52.01 38.62 10.70
C ARG A 305 -52.96 37.51 11.13
N PHE A 306 -52.56 36.77 12.16
CA PHE A 306 -53.36 35.69 12.74
C PHE A 306 -52.87 35.41 14.16
N GLY A 307 -53.72 34.77 14.96
CA GLY A 307 -53.39 34.35 16.31
C GLY A 307 -54.26 33.18 16.74
N LEU A 308 -53.76 32.36 17.66
CA LEU A 308 -54.58 31.34 18.31
C LEU A 308 -55.28 32.04 19.47
N SER A 309 -56.60 32.18 19.38
CA SER A 309 -57.41 32.77 20.45
C SER A 309 -58.00 31.68 21.34
N ASP A 310 -57.70 31.72 22.63
CA ASP A 310 -58.36 30.91 23.67
C ASP A 310 -58.86 31.90 24.74
N VAL A 311 -60.15 32.26 24.67
CA VAL A 311 -60.74 33.37 25.46
C VAL A 311 -60.56 33.15 26.98
N MET A 312 -60.55 31.90 27.40
CA MET A 312 -60.50 31.52 28.82
C MET A 312 -59.07 31.44 29.35
N ARG A 313 -58.06 31.65 28.50
CA ARG A 313 -56.68 31.34 28.85
C ARG A 313 -55.71 32.42 28.44
N GLU A 314 -54.63 32.40 29.19
CA GLU A 314 -53.56 33.35 29.13
C GLU A 314 -52.25 32.57 29.09
N GLY A 315 -51.41 32.88 28.10
CA GLY A 315 -50.09 32.28 27.99
C GLY A 315 -49.09 33.05 28.84
N ASP A 316 -48.27 32.33 29.59
CA ASP A 316 -47.37 32.92 30.60
C ASP A 316 -45.94 33.08 30.07
N SER A 317 -45.45 32.10 29.29
CA SER A 317 -44.07 32.13 28.78
C SER A 317 -43.97 31.50 27.40
N LEU A 318 -43.05 32.03 26.59
CA LEU A 318 -42.76 31.56 25.23
C LEU A 318 -41.28 31.21 25.11
N VAL A 319 -40.99 29.92 24.91
CA VAL A 319 -39.61 29.41 24.77
C VAL A 319 -39.39 28.78 23.41
N VAL A 320 -38.50 29.36 22.61
CA VAL A 320 -38.23 28.94 21.23
C VAL A 320 -37.00 28.06 21.10
N SER A 321 -37.03 27.14 20.13
CA SER A 321 -35.90 26.27 19.81
C SER A 321 -34.69 27.07 19.28
N PRO A 322 -33.46 26.53 19.34
CA PRO A 322 -32.27 27.26 18.89
C PRO A 322 -32.30 27.73 17.44
N ASN A 323 -33.04 27.03 16.57
CA ASN A 323 -33.24 27.39 15.16
C ASN A 323 -34.52 28.23 14.92
N LYS A 324 -35.21 28.67 15.98
CA LYS A 324 -36.47 29.44 15.97
C LYS A 324 -37.63 28.82 15.19
N THR A 325 -37.52 27.58 14.71
CA THR A 325 -38.59 26.90 13.93
C THR A 325 -39.75 26.43 14.80
N LEU A 326 -39.47 26.06 16.04
CA LEU A 326 -40.44 25.54 17.01
C LEU A 326 -40.44 26.40 18.26
N GLY A 327 -41.59 26.50 18.90
CA GLY A 327 -41.79 27.22 20.16
C GLY A 327 -42.69 26.43 21.09
N VAL A 328 -42.51 26.61 22.39
CA VAL A 328 -43.43 26.07 23.40
C VAL A 328 -43.99 27.20 24.25
N ILE A 329 -45.30 27.13 24.49
CA ILE A 329 -46.02 28.09 25.33
C ILE A 329 -46.55 27.37 26.56
N SER A 330 -46.21 27.86 27.75
CA SER A 330 -46.84 27.43 29.00
C SER A 330 -48.03 28.34 29.32
N ASP A 331 -49.13 27.77 29.79
CA ASP A 331 -50.32 28.53 30.21
C ASP A 331 -50.61 28.44 31.71
N ALA A 332 -51.39 29.40 32.21
CA ALA A 332 -51.76 29.52 33.62
C ALA A 332 -52.57 28.32 34.15
N MET A 333 -53.10 27.47 33.27
CA MET A 333 -53.89 26.28 33.61
C MET A 333 -53.06 24.98 33.54
N GLY A 334 -51.75 25.07 33.33
CA GLY A 334 -50.82 23.95 33.33
C GLY A 334 -50.83 23.11 32.05
N ARG A 335 -50.94 23.75 30.90
CA ARG A 335 -50.64 23.15 29.60
C ARG A 335 -49.32 23.69 29.05
N VAL A 336 -48.63 22.83 28.30
CA VAL A 336 -47.50 23.22 27.46
C VAL A 336 -47.89 22.93 26.01
N THR A 337 -47.88 23.93 25.14
CA THR A 337 -48.30 23.80 23.73
C THR A 337 -47.08 23.99 22.83
N LEU A 338 -46.75 22.97 22.03
CA LEU A 338 -45.74 23.03 20.98
C LEU A 338 -46.33 23.65 19.72
N ILE A 339 -45.64 24.64 19.18
CA ILE A 339 -46.06 25.43 18.01
C ILE A 339 -44.95 25.41 16.96
N ASN A 340 -45.34 25.33 15.68
CA ASN A 340 -44.49 25.67 14.56
C ASN A 340 -44.55 27.18 14.33
N ASN A 341 -43.46 27.89 14.62
CA ASN A 341 -43.45 29.34 14.68
C ASN A 341 -43.70 29.98 13.30
N ARG A 342 -43.14 29.41 12.23
CA ARG A 342 -43.29 29.95 10.87
C ARG A 342 -44.68 29.67 10.28
N ARG A 343 -45.26 28.51 10.59
CA ARG A 343 -46.58 28.10 10.04
C ARG A 343 -47.76 28.53 10.92
N GLY A 344 -47.53 28.95 12.16
CA GLY A 344 -48.60 29.28 13.07
C GLY A 344 -49.41 28.10 13.61
N LEU A 345 -48.88 26.87 13.51
CA LEU A 345 -49.63 25.66 13.82
C LEU A 345 -49.28 25.10 15.20
N ALA A 346 -50.28 24.81 16.02
CA ALA A 346 -50.10 24.01 17.22
C ALA A 346 -49.92 22.53 16.84
N LEU A 347 -48.73 21.98 17.12
CA LEU A 347 -48.34 20.62 16.74
C LEU A 347 -48.69 19.58 17.83
N ARG A 348 -48.53 19.94 19.11
CA ARG A 348 -48.74 19.03 20.24
C ARG A 348 -49.04 19.81 21.52
N MET A 349 -49.76 19.19 22.45
CA MET A 349 -50.08 19.78 23.76
C MET A 349 -49.91 18.76 24.87
N TRP A 350 -49.23 19.16 25.96
CA TRP A 350 -49.09 18.39 27.19
C TRP A 350 -49.95 19.00 28.29
N LYS A 351 -50.68 18.18 29.04
CA LYS A 351 -51.60 18.61 30.11
C LYS A 351 -51.05 18.22 31.49
N GLY A 352 -51.36 19.03 32.50
CA GLY A 352 -50.99 18.76 33.90
C GLY A 352 -49.57 19.19 34.27
N TYR A 353 -49.03 20.17 33.55
CA TYR A 353 -47.71 20.78 33.74
C TYR A 353 -47.89 22.22 34.26
N ARG A 354 -48.46 22.36 35.47
CA ARG A 354 -48.63 23.68 36.11
C ARG A 354 -47.27 24.29 36.45
N ASP A 355 -47.14 25.59 36.22
CA ASP A 355 -45.92 26.37 36.47
C ASP A 355 -44.68 25.79 35.75
N ALA A 356 -44.90 25.17 34.59
CA ALA A 356 -43.84 24.43 33.92
C ALA A 356 -42.80 25.35 33.27
N GLN A 357 -41.54 24.98 33.46
CA GLN A 357 -40.41 25.64 32.82
C GLN A 357 -39.91 24.75 31.68
N CYS A 358 -39.68 25.34 30.52
CA CYS A 358 -39.31 24.61 29.31
C CYS A 358 -37.94 25.02 28.80
N GLY A 359 -37.26 24.09 28.13
CA GLY A 359 -35.98 24.34 27.47
C GLY A 359 -35.69 23.33 26.37
N TRP A 360 -34.67 23.59 25.56
CA TRP A 360 -34.33 22.77 24.40
C TRP A 360 -32.90 22.22 24.46
N ILE A 361 -32.70 21.02 23.94
CA ILE A 361 -31.39 20.39 23.78
C ILE A 361 -31.20 19.97 22.31
N GLU A 362 -30.15 20.48 21.66
CA GLU A 362 -29.75 20.07 20.31
C GLU A 362 -28.59 19.07 20.41
N VAL A 363 -28.73 17.89 19.81
CA VAL A 363 -27.73 16.81 19.85
C VAL A 363 -27.27 16.46 18.44
N THR A 364 -25.96 16.35 18.23
CA THR A 364 -25.35 16.02 16.93
C THR A 364 -24.74 14.61 16.92
N GLU A 365 -24.72 13.96 15.76
CA GLU A 365 -24.13 12.63 15.56
C GLU A 365 -22.57 12.61 15.65
N ASP A 366 -22.00 11.58 16.30
CA ASP A 366 -20.55 11.42 16.52
C ASP A 366 -19.79 10.91 15.27
N LYS A 367 -18.51 11.34 15.12
CA LYS A 367 -17.62 10.94 14.00
C LYS A 367 -17.23 9.46 14.09
N ARG A 368 -17.81 8.59 13.26
CA ARG A 368 -17.37 7.18 13.15
C ARG A 368 -17.28 6.61 11.73
N SER A 369 -17.51 7.42 10.69
CA SER A 369 -17.40 6.99 9.28
C SER A 369 -16.49 7.94 8.50
N LYS A 370 -15.57 7.38 7.70
CA LYS A 370 -14.71 8.11 6.75
C LYS A 370 -15.49 8.64 5.52
N VAL A 371 -16.82 8.48 5.48
CA VAL A 371 -17.66 8.93 4.36
C VAL A 371 -18.20 10.34 4.63
N SER A 372 -17.88 11.25 3.71
CA SER A 372 -18.25 12.67 3.68
C SER A 372 -19.78 12.88 3.58
N ALA A 373 -20.51 12.80 4.69
CA ALA A 373 -21.90 13.27 4.80
C ALA A 373 -22.02 14.35 5.89
N LYS A 374 -22.78 15.43 5.62
CA LYS A 374 -23.09 16.49 6.59
C LYS A 374 -23.72 15.89 7.86
N LYS A 375 -23.22 16.28 9.04
CA LYS A 375 -23.65 15.76 10.36
C LYS A 375 -25.16 15.95 10.57
N ARG A 376 -25.85 14.92 11.05
CA ARG A 376 -27.27 15.01 11.46
C ARG A 376 -27.38 15.61 12.87
N SER A 377 -28.41 16.42 13.11
CA SER A 377 -28.74 17.00 14.42
C SER A 377 -30.20 16.73 14.78
N SER A 378 -30.49 16.46 16.05
CA SER A 378 -31.85 16.27 16.58
C SER A 378 -32.14 17.22 17.74
N LEU A 379 -33.43 17.56 17.93
CA LEU A 379 -33.92 18.45 18.97
C LEU A 379 -34.80 17.70 19.98
N PHE A 380 -34.57 17.98 21.25
CA PHE A 380 -35.36 17.46 22.37
C PHE A 380 -35.93 18.60 23.21
N LEU A 381 -37.15 18.41 23.71
CA LEU A 381 -37.81 19.33 24.62
C LEU A 381 -37.66 18.82 26.06
N VAL A 382 -37.25 19.71 26.95
CA VAL A 382 -37.16 19.48 28.39
C VAL A 382 -38.28 20.26 29.07
N ILE A 383 -39.09 19.57 29.87
CA ILE A 383 -40.18 20.18 30.64
C ILE A 383 -39.95 19.89 32.12
N TYR A 384 -39.62 20.91 32.89
CA TYR A 384 -39.59 20.85 34.35
C TYR A 384 -40.97 21.20 34.91
N ALA A 385 -41.53 20.34 35.74
CA ALA A 385 -42.82 20.50 36.38
C ALA A 385 -42.65 20.63 37.92
N PRO A 386 -42.53 21.85 38.47
CA PRO A 386 -42.20 22.07 39.88
C PRO A 386 -43.19 21.40 40.84
N LYS A 387 -44.50 21.51 40.58
CA LYS A 387 -45.55 20.91 41.42
C LYS A 387 -45.43 19.38 41.52
N LYS A 388 -44.98 18.74 40.45
CA LYS A 388 -44.77 17.28 40.37
C LYS A 388 -43.37 16.87 40.85
N GLY A 389 -42.40 17.80 40.89
CA GLY A 389 -41.01 17.49 41.21
C GLY A 389 -40.36 16.58 40.16
N ILE A 390 -40.62 16.83 38.87
CA ILE A 390 -40.07 16.02 37.78
C ILE A 390 -39.54 16.87 36.63
N ILE A 391 -38.57 16.33 35.89
CA ILE A 391 -38.10 16.83 34.60
C ILE A 391 -38.37 15.75 33.55
N ASP A 392 -39.26 16.04 32.60
CA ASP A 392 -39.55 15.13 31.48
C ASP A 392 -38.75 15.55 30.23
N ILE A 393 -38.20 14.57 29.51
CA ILE A 393 -37.57 14.78 28.20
C ILE A 393 -38.42 14.16 27.10
N TRP A 394 -38.74 14.96 26.08
CA TRP A 394 -39.61 14.60 24.99
C TRP A 394 -38.92 14.72 23.63
N GLY A 395 -39.16 13.74 22.75
CA GLY A 395 -38.94 13.89 21.31
C GLY A 395 -40.08 14.70 20.68
N VAL A 396 -39.77 15.57 19.72
CA VAL A 396 -40.61 16.74 19.42
C VAL A 396 -41.54 16.56 18.21
N GLN A 397 -41.11 15.89 17.14
CA GLN A 397 -41.90 15.79 15.89
C GLN A 397 -42.69 14.47 15.76
N THR A 398 -42.16 13.35 16.27
CA THR A 398 -42.80 12.02 16.24
C THR A 398 -42.48 11.17 17.49
N GLY A 399 -41.91 11.79 18.53
CA GLY A 399 -41.30 11.08 19.66
C GLY A 399 -42.24 10.78 20.83
N SER A 400 -42.10 9.60 21.41
CA SER A 400 -42.59 9.29 22.76
C SER A 400 -41.82 10.10 23.81
N LYS A 401 -42.32 10.08 25.06
CA LYS A 401 -41.49 10.52 26.18
C LYS A 401 -40.23 9.64 26.24
N ILE A 402 -39.06 10.25 26.36
CA ILE A 402 -37.78 9.54 26.39
C ILE A 402 -37.52 9.08 27.81
N THR A 403 -37.60 10.00 28.77
CA THR A 403 -37.37 9.68 30.18
C THR A 403 -37.99 10.75 31.09
N THR A 404 -38.09 10.40 32.38
CA THR A 404 -38.50 11.28 33.49
C THR A 404 -37.42 11.23 34.55
N PHE A 405 -36.97 12.40 35.02
CA PHE A 405 -36.09 12.50 36.19
C PHE A 405 -36.85 13.07 37.37
N THR A 406 -36.61 12.53 38.56
CA THR A 406 -37.06 13.16 39.81
C THR A 406 -36.22 14.41 40.07
N ALA A 407 -36.87 15.51 40.37
CA ALA A 407 -36.26 16.80 40.62
C ALA A 407 -36.85 17.44 41.88
N SER A 408 -36.11 18.34 42.51
CA SER A 408 -36.66 19.10 43.64
C SER A 408 -37.84 19.95 43.17
N LYS A 409 -38.85 20.15 44.02
CA LYS A 409 -40.00 21.02 43.74
C LYS A 409 -39.64 22.52 43.74
N ASN A 410 -38.50 22.87 44.33
CA ASN A 410 -38.03 24.24 44.48
C ASN A 410 -36.77 24.53 43.62
N GLY A 411 -36.55 23.74 42.57
CA GLY A 411 -35.46 23.95 41.63
C GLY A 411 -35.82 24.91 40.51
N ARG A 412 -34.90 25.12 39.57
CA ARG A 412 -35.11 25.95 38.39
C ARG A 412 -34.43 25.35 37.16
N LEU A 413 -35.15 25.34 36.05
CA LEU A 413 -34.60 25.00 34.73
C LEU A 413 -34.05 26.27 34.08
N LEU A 414 -32.78 26.23 33.69
CA LEU A 414 -32.09 27.31 33.00
C LEU A 414 -31.89 26.90 31.54
N TYR A 415 -32.50 27.66 30.63
CA TYR A 415 -32.36 27.47 29.19
C TYR A 415 -31.56 28.63 28.61
N VAL A 416 -30.45 28.32 27.94
CA VAL A 416 -29.58 29.28 27.27
C VAL A 416 -29.51 28.91 25.79
N ASN A 417 -30.00 29.80 24.94
CA ASN A 417 -30.09 29.59 23.49
C ASN A 417 -29.20 30.53 22.67
N TYR A 418 -28.32 31.28 23.33
CA TYR A 418 -27.39 32.22 22.72
C TYR A 418 -25.94 31.87 23.09
N GLY A 419 -25.01 32.17 22.19
CA GLY A 419 -23.57 32.02 22.35
C GLY A 419 -22.88 33.33 22.73
N LEU A 420 -21.67 33.56 22.23
CA LEU A 420 -20.89 34.77 22.42
C LEU A 420 -21.50 35.96 21.66
N LEU A 421 -21.53 37.14 22.27
CA LEU A 421 -21.93 38.41 21.63
C LEU A 421 -20.69 39.15 21.09
N GLY A 422 -20.80 39.74 19.90
CA GLY A 422 -19.79 40.62 19.28
C GLY A 422 -19.21 40.09 17.97
N LEU A 423 -19.86 39.11 17.33
CA LEU A 423 -19.43 38.57 16.04
C LEU A 423 -19.85 39.51 14.89
N ASN A 424 -18.89 39.87 14.02
CA ASN A 424 -19.19 40.57 12.77
C ASN A 424 -19.85 39.61 11.76
N GLU A 425 -20.60 40.17 10.79
CA GLU A 425 -21.31 39.42 9.73
C GLU A 425 -20.42 38.55 8.81
N ILE A 426 -19.10 38.53 9.03
CA ILE A 426 -18.16 37.62 8.37
C ILE A 426 -18.28 36.25 9.03
N ALA A 427 -18.78 35.27 8.26
CA ALA A 427 -19.11 33.93 8.73
C ALA A 427 -18.00 33.30 9.60
N PRO A 428 -18.26 33.01 10.89
CA PRO A 428 -17.27 32.38 11.75
C PRO A 428 -17.02 30.93 11.30
N SER A 429 -15.76 30.47 11.38
CA SER A 429 -15.38 29.09 11.02
C SER A 429 -15.97 28.03 11.97
N PHE A 430 -16.58 28.45 13.09
CA PHE A 430 -17.21 27.60 14.10
C PHE A 430 -18.62 28.11 14.45
N PRO A 431 -19.58 27.22 14.73
CA PRO A 431 -20.93 27.63 15.10
C PRO A 431 -20.94 28.26 16.50
N ASN A 432 -21.47 29.47 16.63
CA ASN A 432 -21.61 30.20 17.89
C ASN A 432 -22.72 29.57 18.76
N ARG A 433 -22.38 28.53 19.53
CA ARG A 433 -23.34 27.76 20.35
C ARG A 433 -23.03 27.90 21.84
N PRO A 434 -24.05 27.89 22.73
CA PRO A 434 -23.83 27.82 24.17
C PRO A 434 -23.15 26.50 24.54
N VAL A 435 -22.25 26.55 25.52
CA VAL A 435 -21.58 25.35 26.08
C VAL A 435 -22.59 24.44 26.78
N TYR A 436 -23.54 25.03 27.51
CA TYR A 436 -24.61 24.31 28.19
C TYR A 436 -25.95 24.92 27.77
N SER A 437 -26.74 24.21 26.96
CA SER A 437 -28.01 24.75 26.44
C SER A 437 -29.15 24.66 27.45
N CYS A 438 -29.15 23.64 28.32
CA CYS A 438 -30.22 23.41 29.29
C CYS A 438 -29.67 22.73 30.55
N VAL A 439 -29.81 23.38 31.71
CA VAL A 439 -29.27 22.90 32.99
C VAL A 439 -30.32 23.04 34.08
N PHE A 440 -30.37 22.08 35.01
CA PHE A 440 -31.24 22.18 36.19
C PHE A 440 -30.43 22.63 37.41
N LEU A 441 -30.93 23.67 38.09
CA LEU A 441 -30.41 24.17 39.35
C LEU A 441 -31.27 23.64 40.49
N ASP A 442 -30.64 22.93 41.42
CA ASP A 442 -31.32 22.46 42.63
C ASP A 442 -31.37 23.54 43.74
N PRO A 443 -32.18 23.35 44.79
CA PRO A 443 -32.32 24.36 45.83
C PRO A 443 -31.07 24.59 46.68
N LEU A 444 -30.12 23.65 46.66
CA LEU A 444 -28.86 23.71 47.39
C LEU A 444 -27.76 24.41 46.58
N GLY A 445 -28.07 24.81 45.34
CA GLY A 445 -27.14 25.46 44.42
C GLY A 445 -26.34 24.49 43.55
N GLY A 446 -26.71 23.21 43.50
CA GLY A 446 -26.12 22.20 42.62
C GLY A 446 -26.64 22.34 41.18
N PHE A 447 -25.72 22.34 40.22
CA PHE A 447 -26.07 22.32 38.79
C PHE A 447 -26.04 20.90 38.26
N LYS A 448 -27.11 20.50 37.57
CA LYS A 448 -27.25 19.21 36.93
C LYS A 448 -27.39 19.42 35.43
N GLU A 449 -26.36 19.06 34.69
CA GLU A 449 -26.39 19.03 33.24
C GLU A 449 -27.31 17.90 32.76
N ILE A 450 -28.11 18.19 31.73
CA ILE A 450 -29.00 17.22 31.12
C ILE A 450 -28.37 16.79 29.79
N LEU A 451 -27.83 15.56 29.75
CA LEU A 451 -27.21 14.99 28.56
C LEU A 451 -28.16 14.01 27.88
N VAL A 452 -28.43 14.24 26.59
CA VAL A 452 -29.23 13.34 25.76
C VAL A 452 -28.34 12.75 24.66
N PRO A 453 -28.00 11.46 24.70
CA PRO A 453 -27.29 10.80 23.60
C PRO A 453 -28.05 10.84 22.27
N PHE A 454 -27.34 11.00 21.15
CA PHE A 454 -27.96 11.13 19.80
C PHE A 454 -28.86 9.94 19.45
N HIS A 455 -28.53 8.72 19.89
CA HIS A 455 -29.32 7.54 19.58
C HIS A 455 -30.75 7.57 20.14
N PHE A 456 -31.05 8.38 21.16
CA PHE A 456 -32.43 8.58 21.63
C PHE A 456 -33.30 9.35 20.63
N ALA A 457 -32.69 10.00 19.63
CA ALA A 457 -33.41 10.59 18.49
C ALA A 457 -33.89 9.51 17.50
N LEU A 458 -33.22 8.36 17.49
CA LEU A 458 -33.59 7.23 16.65
C LEU A 458 -34.71 6.50 17.40
N SER A 459 -35.93 6.51 16.84
CA SER A 459 -37.15 5.96 17.46
C SER A 459 -36.95 4.60 18.17
N SER A 460 -37.80 4.30 19.15
CA SER A 460 -37.76 3.18 20.12
C SER A 460 -37.47 1.76 19.60
N LYS A 461 -37.43 1.55 18.28
CA LYS A 461 -36.89 0.32 17.68
C LYS A 461 -35.38 0.14 17.90
N ASN A 462 -34.61 1.20 18.17
CA ASN A 462 -33.14 1.15 18.32
C ASN A 462 -32.62 1.24 19.78
N GLY A 463 -33.49 1.32 20.79
CA GLY A 463 -33.08 1.48 22.20
C GLY A 463 -32.35 0.27 22.80
N LYS A 464 -32.70 -0.96 22.38
CA LYS A 464 -32.01 -2.19 22.82
C LYS A 464 -30.57 -2.23 22.27
N ARG A 465 -30.41 -1.93 20.98
CA ARG A 465 -29.12 -1.90 20.30
C ARG A 465 -28.16 -0.87 20.89
N ALA A 466 -28.63 0.33 21.21
CA ALA A 466 -27.77 1.36 21.77
C ALA A 466 -27.24 0.99 23.18
N ARG A 467 -28.06 0.30 23.99
CA ARG A 467 -27.64 -0.26 25.29
C ARG A 467 -26.58 -1.35 25.09
N ASP A 468 -26.82 -2.27 24.17
CA ASP A 468 -25.90 -3.38 23.91
C ASP A 468 -24.55 -2.87 23.37
N ILE A 469 -24.55 -1.81 22.55
CA ILE A 469 -23.30 -1.12 22.11
C ILE A 469 -22.51 -0.58 23.31
N HIS A 470 -23.17 -0.10 24.37
CA HIS A 470 -22.50 0.36 25.58
C HIS A 470 -21.90 -0.81 26.38
N LEU A 471 -22.66 -1.89 26.56
CA LEU A 471 -22.18 -3.12 27.19
C LEU A 471 -20.97 -3.71 26.45
N PHE A 472 -21.02 -3.73 25.11
CA PHE A 472 -19.91 -4.17 24.29
C PHE A 472 -18.66 -3.30 24.45
N LYS A 473 -18.80 -1.97 24.56
CA LYS A 473 -17.66 -1.08 24.87
C LYS A 473 -17.06 -1.37 26.24
N LYS A 474 -17.89 -1.65 27.25
CA LYS A 474 -17.42 -2.04 28.59
C LYS A 474 -16.60 -3.34 28.53
N LEU A 475 -17.11 -4.34 27.80
CA LEU A 475 -16.41 -5.61 27.56
C LEU A 475 -15.04 -5.40 26.89
N LYS A 476 -14.97 -4.55 25.84
CA LYS A 476 -13.69 -4.24 25.17
C LYS A 476 -12.68 -3.55 26.09
N THR A 477 -13.13 -2.68 26.99
CA THR A 477 -12.24 -2.06 27.98
C THR A 477 -11.71 -3.10 28.96
N PHE A 478 -12.59 -3.97 29.48
CA PHE A 478 -12.23 -5.02 30.42
C PHE A 478 -11.20 -6.00 29.83
N ILE A 479 -11.42 -6.50 28.61
CA ILE A 479 -10.49 -7.42 27.93
C ILE A 479 -9.10 -6.80 27.67
N ARG A 480 -8.98 -5.47 27.67
CA ARG A 480 -7.71 -4.75 27.48
C ARG A 480 -6.98 -4.48 28.80
N GLU A 481 -7.64 -4.64 29.94
CA GLU A 481 -6.95 -4.56 31.24
C GLU A 481 -5.98 -5.75 31.34
N GLU A 482 -4.76 -5.55 31.82
CA GLU A 482 -3.73 -6.61 31.79
C GLU A 482 -3.81 -7.57 33.00
N GLU A 483 -4.68 -7.29 33.97
CA GLU A 483 -4.77 -8.04 35.24
C GLU A 483 -6.18 -8.63 35.49
N PHE A 484 -6.36 -9.90 35.10
CA PHE A 484 -7.50 -10.72 35.51
C PHE A 484 -7.11 -12.21 35.58
N ASP A 485 -7.75 -12.93 36.48
CA ASP A 485 -7.67 -14.40 36.61
C ASP A 485 -8.68 -15.08 35.68
N ASP A 486 -8.44 -16.35 35.30
CA ASP A 486 -9.26 -17.11 34.34
C ASP A 486 -10.72 -17.21 34.82
N ASP A 487 -10.94 -17.47 36.12
CA ASP A 487 -12.28 -17.52 36.72
C ASP A 487 -12.99 -16.16 36.68
N LYS A 488 -12.24 -15.08 36.93
CA LYS A 488 -12.77 -13.70 36.90
C LYS A 488 -13.13 -13.29 35.46
N LEU A 489 -12.34 -13.72 34.48
CA LEU A 489 -12.59 -13.49 33.07
C LEU A 489 -13.89 -14.17 32.61
N ILE A 490 -14.08 -15.45 32.95
CA ILE A 490 -15.30 -16.21 32.62
C ILE A 490 -16.54 -15.52 33.22
N LEU A 491 -16.50 -15.18 34.51
CA LEU A 491 -17.63 -14.58 35.22
C LEU A 491 -18.06 -13.22 34.66
N GLU A 492 -17.13 -12.28 34.45
CA GLU A 492 -17.47 -10.93 33.97
C GLU A 492 -17.86 -10.92 32.49
N VAL A 493 -17.20 -11.73 31.63
CA VAL A 493 -17.61 -11.88 30.22
C VAL A 493 -19.01 -12.50 30.14
N GLY A 494 -19.27 -13.58 30.88
CA GLY A 494 -20.57 -14.24 30.94
C GLY A 494 -21.68 -13.31 31.42
N LYS A 495 -21.43 -12.52 32.48
CA LYS A 495 -22.37 -11.52 32.99
C LYS A 495 -22.74 -10.47 31.95
N ILE A 496 -21.76 -9.90 31.25
CA ILE A 496 -22.03 -8.89 30.20
C ILE A 496 -22.80 -9.52 29.04
N CYS A 497 -22.46 -10.76 28.65
CA CYS A 497 -23.13 -11.46 27.56
C CYS A 497 -24.60 -11.79 27.88
N LYS A 498 -24.92 -12.19 29.12
CA LYS A 498 -26.30 -12.42 29.59
C LYS A 498 -27.19 -11.17 29.47
N ASP A 499 -26.61 -9.98 29.62
CA ASP A 499 -27.35 -8.72 29.58
C ASP A 499 -27.64 -8.20 28.15
N LEU A 500 -27.02 -8.77 27.11
CA LEU A 500 -27.19 -8.36 25.70
C LEU A 500 -28.57 -8.76 25.16
N LYS A 501 -29.23 -7.87 24.41
CA LYS A 501 -30.60 -8.05 23.91
C LYS A 501 -30.76 -8.10 22.39
N THR A 502 -29.71 -7.80 21.62
CA THR A 502 -29.74 -7.69 20.14
C THR A 502 -28.74 -8.63 19.50
N ASN A 503 -29.21 -9.37 18.48
CA ASN A 503 -28.43 -10.41 17.82
C ASN A 503 -27.22 -9.84 17.07
N GLU A 504 -27.32 -8.63 16.52
CA GLU A 504 -26.21 -7.96 15.83
C GLU A 504 -25.05 -7.65 16.78
N ILE A 505 -25.34 -7.30 18.03
CA ILE A 505 -24.28 -7.03 19.02
C ILE A 505 -23.72 -8.33 19.59
N ARG A 506 -24.54 -9.36 19.78
CA ARG A 506 -24.05 -10.71 20.15
C ARG A 506 -23.06 -11.24 19.12
N GLN A 507 -23.35 -11.07 17.83
CA GLN A 507 -22.42 -11.42 16.75
C GLN A 507 -21.11 -10.63 16.84
N GLN A 508 -21.18 -9.30 17.00
CA GLN A 508 -19.97 -8.46 17.13
C GLN A 508 -19.12 -8.80 18.36
N VAL A 509 -19.77 -9.24 19.44
CA VAL A 509 -19.08 -9.71 20.66
C VAL A 509 -18.29 -10.98 20.36
N LEU A 510 -18.89 -11.98 19.71
CA LEU A 510 -18.18 -13.21 19.32
C LEU A 510 -16.99 -12.91 18.41
N GLU A 511 -17.20 -12.11 17.36
CA GLU A 511 -16.12 -11.73 16.43
C GLU A 511 -14.95 -11.05 17.14
N ASN A 512 -15.23 -10.20 18.13
CA ASN A 512 -14.20 -9.53 18.92
C ASN A 512 -13.49 -10.48 19.89
N LEU A 513 -14.22 -11.39 20.54
CA LEU A 513 -13.63 -12.39 21.45
C LEU A 513 -12.69 -13.35 20.71
N LEU A 514 -13.07 -13.81 19.52
CA LEU A 514 -12.25 -14.69 18.66
C LEU A 514 -10.91 -14.05 18.23
N SER A 515 -10.81 -12.71 18.29
CA SER A 515 -9.61 -11.94 17.94
C SER A 515 -8.81 -11.44 19.15
N SER A 516 -9.26 -11.75 20.36
CA SER A 516 -8.64 -11.28 21.60
C SER A 516 -7.42 -12.13 21.99
N ARG A 517 -6.33 -11.49 22.42
CA ARG A 517 -5.10 -12.19 22.85
C ARG A 517 -5.24 -12.96 24.16
N HIS A 518 -6.17 -12.55 25.02
CA HIS A 518 -6.34 -13.11 26.36
C HIS A 518 -7.52 -14.11 26.45
N ILE A 519 -8.06 -14.56 25.31
CA ILE A 519 -9.21 -15.47 25.31
C ILE A 519 -8.76 -16.91 25.57
N ILE A 520 -9.55 -17.63 26.37
CA ILE A 520 -9.35 -19.06 26.69
C ILE A 520 -10.55 -19.90 26.21
N PRO A 521 -10.38 -21.22 26.01
CA PRO A 521 -11.45 -22.11 25.53
C PRO A 521 -12.74 -22.03 26.35
N ASP A 522 -12.63 -21.99 27.67
CA ASP A 522 -13.79 -22.01 28.59
C ASP A 522 -14.67 -20.77 28.47
N VAL A 523 -14.09 -19.60 28.21
CA VAL A 523 -14.86 -18.36 28.00
C VAL A 523 -15.73 -18.46 26.76
N LEU A 524 -15.21 -19.01 25.65
CA LEU A 524 -15.99 -19.17 24.43
C LEU A 524 -17.11 -20.20 24.61
N LEU A 525 -16.86 -21.31 25.32
CA LEU A 525 -17.90 -22.30 25.63
C LEU A 525 -19.04 -21.67 26.45
N GLU A 526 -18.72 -20.96 27.54
CA GLU A 526 -19.70 -20.26 28.37
C GLU A 526 -20.53 -19.25 27.56
N VAL A 527 -19.88 -18.42 26.73
CA VAL A 527 -20.58 -17.43 25.90
C VAL A 527 -21.48 -18.09 24.86
N THR A 528 -21.04 -19.18 24.23
CA THR A 528 -21.86 -19.91 23.26
C THR A 528 -23.08 -20.57 23.90
N GLU A 529 -22.97 -21.11 25.12
CA GLU A 529 -24.11 -21.65 25.87
C GLU A 529 -25.11 -20.54 26.22
N ILE A 530 -24.64 -19.42 26.79
CA ILE A 530 -25.49 -18.26 27.14
C ILE A 530 -26.27 -17.76 25.93
N PHE A 531 -25.61 -17.62 24.77
CA PHE A 531 -26.29 -17.16 23.57
C PHE A 531 -27.25 -18.22 23.03
N ASN A 532 -26.90 -19.50 23.08
CA ASN A 532 -27.78 -20.58 22.61
C ASN A 532 -29.07 -20.64 23.45
N GLU A 533 -28.99 -20.59 24.79
CA GLU A 533 -30.15 -20.56 25.68
C GLU A 533 -31.12 -19.42 25.33
N VAL A 534 -30.60 -18.22 25.04
CA VAL A 534 -31.42 -17.05 24.73
C VAL A 534 -31.98 -17.07 23.30
N LEU A 535 -31.34 -17.78 22.38
CA LEU A 535 -31.76 -17.86 20.97
C LEU A 535 -32.78 -18.97 20.71
N VAL A 536 -32.83 -20.02 21.54
CA VAL A 536 -33.82 -21.12 21.43
C VAL A 536 -35.26 -20.64 21.67
N ASP A 537 -35.46 -19.61 22.50
CA ASP A 537 -36.77 -19.06 22.85
C ASP A 537 -37.34 -18.03 21.84
N GLN A 538 -36.60 -17.68 20.77
CA GLN A 538 -37.01 -16.66 19.80
C GLN A 538 -37.57 -17.29 18.52
N GLU A 539 -38.74 -16.84 18.05
CA GLU A 539 -39.28 -17.23 16.73
C GLU A 539 -38.22 -16.97 15.64
N MET A 540 -37.92 -18.01 14.86
CA MET A 540 -36.69 -18.11 14.06
C MET A 540 -36.67 -17.19 12.82
N GLU A 541 -36.36 -15.91 13.02
CA GLU A 541 -35.90 -15.00 11.96
C GLU A 541 -34.58 -15.48 11.33
N SER A 542 -34.32 -15.14 10.07
CA SER A 542 -33.14 -15.62 9.31
C SER A 542 -31.79 -15.22 9.93
N THR A 543 -31.73 -14.07 10.60
CA THR A 543 -30.54 -13.55 11.31
C THR A 543 -30.28 -14.28 12.64
N THR A 544 -31.33 -14.80 13.28
CA THR A 544 -31.23 -15.65 14.48
C THR A 544 -30.62 -17.00 14.12
N LYS A 545 -31.01 -17.58 12.98
CA LYS A 545 -30.45 -18.86 12.49
C LYS A 545 -28.95 -18.79 12.22
N SER A 546 -28.47 -17.72 11.57
CA SER A 546 -27.04 -17.54 11.32
C SER A 546 -26.21 -17.38 12.61
N LEU A 547 -26.77 -16.73 13.64
CA LEU A 547 -26.10 -16.58 14.93
C LEU A 547 -26.08 -17.88 15.74
N VAL A 548 -27.14 -18.68 15.70
CA VAL A 548 -27.17 -20.02 16.30
C VAL A 548 -26.13 -20.93 15.64
N GLN A 549 -26.07 -20.91 14.30
CA GLN A 549 -25.06 -21.64 13.54
C GLN A 549 -23.63 -21.21 13.91
N LEU A 550 -23.39 -19.90 14.02
CA LEU A 550 -22.09 -19.35 14.46
C LEU A 550 -21.71 -19.86 15.87
N CYS A 551 -22.65 -19.85 16.82
CA CYS A 551 -22.39 -20.34 18.18
C CYS A 551 -22.07 -21.85 18.19
N ALA A 552 -22.82 -22.64 17.44
CA ALA A 552 -22.59 -24.09 17.32
C ALA A 552 -21.21 -24.40 16.72
N GLN A 553 -20.82 -23.71 15.63
CA GLN A 553 -19.52 -23.89 14.99
C GLN A 553 -18.36 -23.55 15.94
N ILE A 554 -18.44 -22.41 16.65
CA ILE A 554 -17.43 -22.03 17.63
C ILE A 554 -17.33 -23.10 18.72
N LYS A 555 -18.47 -23.52 19.29
CA LYS A 555 -18.50 -24.56 20.32
C LYS A 555 -17.82 -25.85 19.85
N HIS A 556 -18.15 -26.32 18.66
CA HIS A 556 -17.63 -27.57 18.09
C HIS A 556 -16.11 -27.51 17.86
N VAL A 557 -15.60 -26.40 17.29
CA VAL A 557 -14.16 -26.21 17.07
C VAL A 557 -13.38 -26.06 18.39
N VAL A 558 -13.98 -25.43 19.41
CA VAL A 558 -13.37 -25.32 20.74
C VAL A 558 -13.33 -26.68 21.46
N ILE A 559 -14.37 -27.50 21.34
CA ILE A 559 -14.36 -28.89 21.83
C ILE A 559 -13.27 -29.70 21.12
N PHE A 560 -13.13 -29.53 19.80
CA PHE A 560 -12.07 -30.18 19.03
C PHE A 560 -10.67 -29.76 19.52
N TYR A 561 -10.43 -28.47 19.77
CA TYR A 561 -9.18 -28.00 20.37
C TYR A 561 -8.89 -28.63 21.75
N LYS A 562 -9.92 -28.77 22.60
CA LYS A 562 -9.77 -29.45 23.90
C LYS A 562 -9.42 -30.92 23.74
N PHE A 563 -10.03 -31.62 22.78
CA PHE A 563 -9.69 -32.99 22.44
C PHE A 563 -8.22 -33.11 22.02
N LEU A 564 -7.73 -32.22 21.14
CA LEU A 564 -6.34 -32.22 20.68
C LEU A 564 -5.33 -32.04 21.81
N ASN A 565 -5.68 -31.31 22.88
CA ASN A 565 -4.81 -31.09 24.04
C ASN A 565 -4.99 -32.11 25.18
N SER A 566 -5.88 -33.10 25.01
CA SER A 566 -6.03 -34.19 25.98
C SER A 566 -4.94 -35.24 25.80
N SER A 567 -4.47 -35.84 26.91
CA SER A 567 -3.49 -36.93 26.87
C SER A 567 -4.13 -38.18 26.25
N VAL A 568 -3.55 -38.67 25.15
CA VAL A 568 -4.07 -39.84 24.41
C VAL A 568 -3.25 -41.09 24.74
N ASP A 569 -3.93 -42.21 25.00
CA ASP A 569 -3.31 -43.52 25.15
C ASP A 569 -2.71 -43.98 23.80
N LYS A 570 -1.43 -44.37 23.82
CA LYS A 570 -0.73 -44.85 22.61
C LYS A 570 -1.28 -46.21 22.20
N ILE A 571 -1.75 -46.32 20.97
CA ILE A 571 -2.24 -47.58 20.40
C ILE A 571 -1.17 -48.19 19.49
N SER A 572 -0.87 -49.47 19.70
CA SER A 572 -0.04 -50.27 18.79
C SER A 572 -0.84 -50.56 17.51
N ASP A 573 -0.31 -50.15 16.35
CA ASP A 573 -0.95 -50.43 15.07
C ASP A 573 -0.83 -51.91 14.69
N ALA A 574 -1.74 -52.36 13.83
CA ALA A 574 -1.69 -53.68 13.21
C ALA A 574 -0.53 -53.78 12.19
N GLU A 575 0.14 -54.93 12.15
CA GLU A 575 1.22 -55.25 11.21
C GLU A 575 0.65 -55.40 9.77
N GLN A 576 0.57 -54.29 9.04
CA GLN A 576 0.37 -54.30 7.58
C GLN A 576 1.65 -53.81 6.89
N ASP A 577 2.06 -54.51 5.84
CA ASP A 577 3.25 -54.17 5.05
C ASP A 577 3.00 -52.91 4.21
N LEU A 578 4.01 -52.03 4.11
CA LEU A 578 3.91 -50.73 3.41
C LEU A 578 3.49 -50.86 1.93
N PRO A 579 3.95 -51.86 1.15
CA PRO A 579 3.49 -52.07 -0.23
C PRO A 579 1.98 -52.31 -0.33
N GLY A 580 1.41 -53.05 0.63
CA GLY A 580 -0.03 -53.30 0.68
C GLY A 580 -0.84 -52.04 0.99
N VAL A 581 -0.33 -51.16 1.86
CA VAL A 581 -1.00 -49.90 2.23
C VAL A 581 -0.94 -48.86 1.10
N LEU A 582 0.18 -48.80 0.37
CA LEU A 582 0.37 -47.84 -0.72
C LEU A 582 -0.09 -48.36 -2.09
N LEU A 583 -0.55 -49.62 -2.17
CA LEU A 583 -0.98 -50.28 -3.41
C LEU A 583 0.06 -50.14 -4.54
N THR A 584 1.33 -50.39 -4.20
CA THR A 584 2.48 -50.24 -5.10
C THR A 584 3.40 -51.46 -5.06
N SER A 585 4.32 -51.56 -6.02
CA SER A 585 5.31 -52.64 -6.08
C SER A 585 6.40 -52.47 -5.02
N GLU A 586 6.92 -53.59 -4.49
CA GLU A 586 8.08 -53.58 -3.57
C GLU A 586 9.30 -52.88 -4.18
N ARG A 587 9.48 -52.98 -5.50
CA ARG A 587 10.55 -52.31 -6.24
C ARG A 587 10.43 -50.79 -6.19
N GLU A 588 9.23 -50.23 -6.19
CA GLU A 588 8.99 -48.79 -6.11
C GLU A 588 9.29 -48.27 -4.71
N ILE A 589 8.78 -48.93 -3.67
CA ILE A 589 9.08 -48.58 -2.26
C ILE A 589 10.58 -48.66 -1.95
N THR A 590 11.26 -49.72 -2.41
CA THR A 590 12.71 -49.86 -2.21
C THR A 590 13.48 -48.71 -2.84
N ARG A 591 13.04 -48.21 -4.01
CA ARG A 591 13.64 -47.04 -4.65
C ARG A 591 13.43 -45.77 -3.82
N ILE A 592 12.21 -45.54 -3.34
CA ILE A 592 11.86 -44.35 -2.52
C ILE A 592 12.58 -44.35 -1.18
N LEU A 593 12.70 -45.50 -0.51
CA LEU A 593 13.44 -45.63 0.75
C LEU A 593 14.93 -45.35 0.56
N LYS A 594 15.55 -45.87 -0.52
CA LYS A 594 16.94 -45.52 -0.89
C LYS A 594 17.14 -44.03 -1.18
N LEU A 595 16.16 -43.39 -1.83
CA LEU A 595 16.17 -41.94 -2.06
C LEU A 595 16.05 -41.16 -0.74
N ALA A 596 15.23 -41.64 0.20
CA ALA A 596 15.07 -41.05 1.53
C ALA A 596 16.37 -41.12 2.35
N GLU A 597 17.04 -42.27 2.38
CA GLU A 597 18.35 -42.46 3.03
C GLU A 597 19.40 -41.46 2.50
N SER A 598 19.43 -41.25 1.17
CA SER A 598 20.39 -40.35 0.52
C SER A 598 20.17 -38.84 0.81
N LEU A 599 18.97 -38.48 1.27
CA LEU A 599 18.59 -37.12 1.65
C LEU A 599 18.86 -36.81 3.13
N GLU A 600 19.07 -37.84 3.97
CA GLU A 600 19.22 -37.69 5.42
C GLU A 600 20.42 -36.84 5.85
N GLU A 601 21.44 -36.75 5.00
CA GLU A 601 22.70 -36.04 5.26
C GLU A 601 22.62 -34.49 5.19
N LEU A 602 21.51 -33.90 4.71
CA LEU A 602 21.51 -32.50 4.23
C LEU A 602 20.84 -31.41 5.09
N GLU A 603 20.06 -31.74 6.12
CA GLU A 603 19.25 -30.72 6.81
C GLU A 603 19.45 -30.71 8.33
N ARG A 604 19.97 -29.58 8.85
CA ARG A 604 19.99 -29.24 10.28
C ARG A 604 18.73 -28.47 10.69
N THR A 605 18.36 -28.70 11.94
CA THR A 605 17.13 -28.36 12.67
C THR A 605 16.64 -26.91 12.58
N ARG A 606 15.35 -26.74 12.28
CA ARG A 606 14.59 -25.49 12.51
C ARG A 606 14.05 -25.41 13.94
N VAL A 607 13.98 -24.19 14.47
CA VAL A 607 13.46 -23.85 15.81
C VAL A 607 11.94 -24.01 15.83
N ARG A 608 11.39 -24.65 16.87
CA ARG A 608 9.94 -24.78 17.08
C ARG A 608 9.41 -23.56 17.83
N PHE A 609 8.25 -23.06 17.40
CA PHE A 609 7.44 -22.11 18.15
C PHE A 609 6.22 -22.85 18.69
N GLU A 610 5.99 -22.80 20.01
CA GLU A 610 4.77 -23.28 20.62
C GLU A 610 3.67 -22.23 20.39
N GLY A 611 2.51 -22.64 19.86
CA GLY A 611 1.39 -21.72 19.64
C GLY A 611 0.20 -22.06 20.51
N GLY A 612 -0.56 -21.03 20.87
CA GLY A 612 -1.65 -21.12 21.83
C GLY A 612 -3.03 -21.23 21.19
N PHE A 613 -4.06 -21.31 22.05
CA PHE A 613 -5.47 -21.38 21.64
C PHE A 613 -5.90 -20.24 20.70
N VAL A 614 -5.41 -19.03 20.94
CA VAL A 614 -5.73 -17.85 20.12
C VAL A 614 -5.23 -18.02 18.69
N ASP A 615 -4.03 -18.57 18.51
CA ASP A 615 -3.46 -18.82 17.18
C ASP A 615 -4.29 -19.87 16.42
N PHE A 616 -4.74 -20.91 17.12
CA PHE A 616 -5.64 -21.93 16.57
C PHE A 616 -7.00 -21.35 16.14
N ILE A 617 -7.74 -20.74 17.07
CA ILE A 617 -9.13 -20.32 16.80
C ILE A 617 -9.21 -19.19 15.77
N SER A 618 -8.21 -18.30 15.76
CA SER A 618 -8.22 -17.13 14.88
C SER A 618 -7.90 -17.44 13.42
N ALA A 619 -7.48 -18.68 13.09
CA ALA A 619 -7.22 -19.09 11.71
C ALA A 619 -8.48 -19.50 10.93
N PHE A 620 -9.57 -19.81 11.64
CA PHE A 620 -10.80 -20.28 11.03
C PHE A 620 -11.83 -19.16 10.81
N GLU A 621 -12.61 -19.29 9.75
CA GLU A 621 -13.74 -18.42 9.42
C GLU A 621 -15.05 -19.11 9.80
N PHE A 622 -15.91 -18.40 10.53
CA PHE A 622 -17.15 -18.92 11.11
C PHE A 622 -18.37 -18.13 10.59
N GLY A 623 -19.54 -18.77 10.56
CA GLY A 623 -20.83 -18.13 10.31
C GLY A 623 -21.46 -18.39 8.93
N TYR A 624 -20.70 -18.89 7.94
CA TYR A 624 -21.22 -19.25 6.62
C TYR A 624 -20.84 -20.69 6.28
N GLY A 625 -21.83 -21.54 5.93
CA GLY A 625 -21.56 -22.90 5.46
C GLY A 625 -20.80 -23.78 6.47
N GLN A 626 -19.81 -24.52 6.00
CA GLN A 626 -18.85 -25.27 6.84
C GLN A 626 -17.70 -24.36 7.30
N VAL A 627 -17.00 -24.73 8.39
CA VAL A 627 -15.88 -23.93 8.90
C VAL A 627 -14.66 -24.07 7.98
N THR A 628 -14.11 -22.95 7.52
CA THR A 628 -12.99 -22.91 6.57
C THR A 628 -11.79 -22.12 7.12
N LEU A 629 -10.63 -22.20 6.44
CA LEU A 629 -9.47 -21.35 6.75
C LEU A 629 -9.66 -19.94 6.22
N LYS A 630 -9.24 -18.93 6.98
CA LYS A 630 -9.20 -17.55 6.49
C LYS A 630 -8.24 -17.41 5.31
N LYS A 631 -8.59 -16.57 4.34
CA LYS A 631 -7.82 -16.38 3.09
C LYS A 631 -6.35 -15.95 3.25
N ASN A 632 -5.98 -15.32 4.37
CA ASN A 632 -4.65 -14.72 4.58
C ASN A 632 -3.93 -15.30 5.82
N VAL A 633 -4.07 -16.59 6.11
CA VAL A 633 -3.28 -17.24 7.17
C VAL A 633 -1.84 -17.42 6.67
N SER A 634 -0.85 -16.97 7.44
CA SER A 634 0.57 -17.13 7.11
C SER A 634 0.99 -18.60 7.16
N GLU A 635 1.98 -19.00 6.34
CA GLU A 635 2.50 -20.37 6.30
C GLU A 635 2.99 -20.85 7.67
N ASP A 636 3.75 -20.03 8.42
CA ASP A 636 4.17 -20.36 9.79
C ASP A 636 3.00 -20.70 10.73
N LYS A 637 1.85 -20.04 10.53
CA LYS A 637 0.65 -20.25 11.33
C LYS A 637 -0.10 -21.50 10.89
N LYS A 638 -0.12 -21.81 9.58
CA LYS A 638 -0.64 -23.08 9.07
C LYS A 638 0.18 -24.25 9.60
N GLU A 639 1.52 -24.15 9.58
CA GLU A 639 2.42 -25.17 10.14
C GLU A 639 2.10 -25.42 11.62
N LEU A 640 1.98 -24.37 12.43
CA LEU A 640 1.68 -24.47 13.85
C LEU A 640 0.32 -25.15 14.13
N ILE A 641 -0.71 -24.76 13.39
CA ILE A 641 -2.07 -25.32 13.54
C ILE A 641 -2.10 -26.78 13.06
N SER A 642 -1.44 -27.06 11.94
CA SER A 642 -1.31 -28.42 11.42
C SER A 642 -0.61 -29.32 12.43
N GLN A 643 0.40 -28.81 13.15
CA GLN A 643 1.07 -29.52 14.23
C GLN A 643 0.10 -29.83 15.37
N LEU A 644 -0.68 -28.86 15.84
CA LEU A 644 -1.68 -29.09 16.90
C LEU A 644 -2.73 -30.15 16.49
N ILE A 645 -3.17 -30.16 15.23
CA ILE A 645 -4.21 -31.08 14.77
C ILE A 645 -3.70 -32.51 14.58
N TYR A 646 -2.49 -32.68 14.02
CA TYR A 646 -2.03 -33.98 13.52
C TYR A 646 -0.89 -34.61 14.33
N GLN A 647 -0.21 -33.86 15.20
CA GLN A 647 0.92 -34.38 15.96
C GLN A 647 0.57 -35.65 16.73
N ASN A 648 -0.52 -35.61 17.50
CA ASN A 648 -0.92 -36.76 18.32
C ASN A 648 -1.34 -37.97 17.47
N CYS A 649 -1.98 -37.75 16.31
CA CYS A 649 -2.41 -38.83 15.42
C CYS A 649 -1.23 -39.58 14.81
N LEU A 650 -0.19 -38.85 14.41
CA LEU A 650 0.97 -39.41 13.73
C LEU A 650 2.06 -39.89 14.72
N GLU A 651 2.02 -39.47 15.99
CA GLU A 651 2.94 -39.93 17.06
C GLU A 651 2.38 -41.09 17.92
N GLY A 652 1.20 -41.63 17.62
CA GLY A 652 0.68 -42.86 18.27
C GLY A 652 -0.79 -42.87 18.67
N GLY A 653 -1.53 -41.77 18.48
CA GLY A 653 -2.94 -41.65 18.85
C GLY A 653 -3.91 -42.42 17.93
N SER A 654 -5.15 -42.59 18.38
CA SER A 654 -6.22 -43.23 17.60
C SER A 654 -6.71 -42.33 16.46
N ILE A 655 -6.53 -42.80 15.22
CA ILE A 655 -7.05 -42.11 14.02
C ILE A 655 -8.59 -42.14 14.01
N ASP A 656 -9.23 -43.20 14.51
CA ASP A 656 -10.70 -43.32 14.54
C ASP A 656 -11.34 -42.35 15.56
N ALA A 657 -10.71 -42.17 16.72
CA ALA A 657 -11.14 -41.17 17.69
C ALA A 657 -10.95 -39.74 17.14
N TRP A 658 -9.83 -39.49 16.46
CA TRP A 658 -9.59 -38.23 15.78
C TRP A 658 -10.61 -37.97 14.67
N LYS A 659 -10.94 -38.99 13.85
CA LYS A 659 -11.95 -38.90 12.79
C LYS A 659 -13.31 -38.49 13.36
N SER A 660 -13.76 -39.15 14.43
CA SER A 660 -15.02 -38.84 15.13
C SER A 660 -15.02 -37.41 15.70
N ALA A 661 -13.90 -36.96 16.26
CA ALA A 661 -13.75 -35.60 16.79
C ALA A 661 -13.70 -34.53 15.67
N ALA A 662 -13.03 -34.84 14.55
CA ALA A 662 -12.94 -33.97 13.39
C ALA A 662 -14.30 -33.83 12.68
N GLU A 663 -15.08 -34.91 12.58
CA GLU A 663 -16.48 -34.87 12.10
C GLU A 663 -17.34 -33.97 12.98
N SER A 664 -17.22 -34.13 14.30
CA SER A 664 -17.95 -33.30 15.26
C SER A 664 -17.57 -31.82 15.20
N SER A 665 -16.35 -31.48 14.76
CA SER A 665 -15.84 -30.10 14.69
C SER A 665 -16.52 -29.23 13.62
N GLY A 666 -17.10 -29.82 12.58
CA GLY A 666 -17.68 -29.09 11.45
C GLY A 666 -16.68 -28.40 10.52
N LEU A 667 -15.37 -28.69 10.65
CA LEU A 667 -14.33 -28.24 9.71
C LEU A 667 -14.53 -28.88 8.34
N GLN A 668 -14.39 -28.10 7.26
CA GLN A 668 -14.46 -28.61 5.90
C GLN A 668 -13.35 -29.64 5.63
N GLY A 669 -13.66 -30.74 4.94
CA GLY A 669 -12.70 -31.81 4.69
C GLY A 669 -11.48 -31.29 3.93
N LYS A 670 -11.68 -30.36 3.00
CA LYS A 670 -10.62 -29.72 2.21
C LYS A 670 -9.60 -28.99 3.08
N VAL A 671 -10.06 -28.35 4.16
CA VAL A 671 -9.18 -27.69 5.13
C VAL A 671 -8.38 -28.69 5.93
N LEU A 672 -8.99 -29.80 6.33
CA LEU A 672 -8.27 -30.90 6.99
C LEU A 672 -7.23 -31.50 6.03
N MET A 673 -7.57 -31.69 4.76
CA MET A 673 -6.62 -32.18 3.76
C MET A 673 -5.44 -31.22 3.55
N GLU A 674 -5.71 -29.92 3.36
CA GLU A 674 -4.68 -28.89 3.23
C GLU A 674 -3.73 -28.90 4.44
N LEU A 675 -4.27 -28.87 5.67
CA LEU A 675 -3.46 -28.86 6.89
C LEU A 675 -2.72 -30.19 7.09
N ALA A 676 -3.27 -31.35 6.70
CA ALA A 676 -2.59 -32.62 6.77
C ALA A 676 -1.35 -32.64 5.85
N LEU A 677 -1.49 -32.11 4.64
CA LEU A 677 -0.37 -31.95 3.70
C LEU A 677 0.68 -30.98 4.26
N VAL A 678 0.26 -29.82 4.79
CA VAL A 678 1.18 -28.85 5.42
C VAL A 678 1.97 -29.49 6.57
N TYR A 679 1.30 -30.28 7.42
CA TYR A 679 1.99 -30.99 8.51
C TYR A 679 3.04 -31.99 7.98
N TRP A 680 2.66 -32.81 6.99
CA TRP A 680 3.57 -33.82 6.42
C TRP A 680 4.76 -33.18 5.69
N LEU A 681 4.52 -32.08 4.98
CA LEU A 681 5.57 -31.34 4.27
C LEU A 681 6.51 -30.60 5.21
N SER A 682 6.03 -30.10 6.36
CA SER A 682 6.83 -29.34 7.32
C SER A 682 7.64 -30.22 8.28
N LYS A 683 7.11 -31.39 8.67
CA LYS A 683 7.75 -32.27 9.66
C LYS A 683 8.46 -33.44 9.00
N ARG A 684 9.75 -33.60 9.31
CA ARG A 684 10.50 -34.81 8.93
C ARG A 684 10.03 -36.01 9.76
N PRO A 685 9.65 -37.14 9.13
CA PRO A 685 9.29 -38.34 9.86
C PRO A 685 10.55 -38.98 10.48
N VAL A 686 10.45 -39.42 11.73
CA VAL A 686 11.53 -40.14 12.44
C VAL A 686 11.57 -41.61 12.02
N ASP A 687 10.40 -42.18 11.77
CA ASP A 687 10.18 -43.49 11.17
C ASP A 687 9.33 -43.27 9.92
N LEU A 688 9.97 -43.20 8.75
CA LEU A 688 9.28 -42.90 7.49
C LEU A 688 8.23 -43.96 7.17
N GLU A 689 8.53 -45.24 7.38
CA GLU A 689 7.63 -46.33 7.04
C GLU A 689 6.39 -46.33 7.94
N GLY A 690 6.57 -46.33 9.27
CA GLY A 690 5.45 -46.34 10.20
C GLY A 690 4.60 -45.07 10.13
N GLN A 691 5.22 -43.90 9.97
CA GLN A 691 4.48 -42.64 9.85
C GLN A 691 3.77 -42.51 8.50
N LEU A 692 4.32 -43.05 7.41
CA LEU A 692 3.66 -43.04 6.10
C LEU A 692 2.42 -43.95 6.07
N LYS A 693 2.46 -45.11 6.76
CA LYS A 693 1.27 -45.96 6.96
C LYS A 693 0.16 -45.19 7.69
N ARG A 694 0.51 -44.54 8.81
CA ARG A 694 -0.43 -43.73 9.59
C ARG A 694 -0.95 -42.52 8.80
N PHE A 695 -0.09 -41.84 8.05
CA PHE A 695 -0.48 -40.72 7.20
C PHE A 695 -1.43 -41.15 6.09
N THR A 696 -1.19 -42.30 5.45
CA THR A 696 -2.10 -42.85 4.44
C THR A 696 -3.48 -43.16 5.04
N ARG A 697 -3.53 -43.75 6.23
CA ARG A 697 -4.80 -44.01 6.96
C ARG A 697 -5.51 -42.71 7.34
N LEU A 698 -4.77 -41.68 7.73
CA LEU A 698 -5.30 -40.35 8.04
C LEU A 698 -5.92 -39.69 6.80
N VAL A 699 -5.20 -39.67 5.67
CA VAL A 699 -5.69 -39.13 4.39
C VAL A 699 -6.93 -39.91 3.93
N HIS A 700 -6.92 -41.24 4.07
CA HIS A 700 -8.10 -42.07 3.80
C HIS A 700 -9.29 -41.64 4.68
N GLY A 701 -9.10 -41.47 5.99
CA GLY A 701 -10.16 -41.06 6.92
C GLY A 701 -10.74 -39.68 6.62
N ILE A 702 -9.92 -38.74 6.11
CA ILE A 702 -10.38 -37.41 5.66
C ILE A 702 -11.21 -37.54 4.36
N CYS A 703 -10.70 -38.30 3.39
CA CYS A 703 -11.31 -38.38 2.06
C CYS A 703 -12.59 -39.24 2.04
N GLU A 704 -12.70 -40.25 2.89
CA GLU A 704 -13.91 -41.07 3.03
C GLU A 704 -15.13 -40.23 3.43
N ARG A 705 -14.92 -39.14 4.18
CA ARG A 705 -15.97 -38.20 4.60
C ARG A 705 -16.58 -37.41 3.43
N GLU A 706 -15.78 -37.13 2.41
CA GLU A 706 -16.13 -36.29 1.26
C GLU A 706 -16.17 -37.14 -0.03
N ALA A 707 -16.38 -38.46 0.08
CA ALA A 707 -16.24 -39.39 -1.02
C ALA A 707 -17.17 -39.07 -2.21
N GLU A 708 -18.36 -38.51 -1.95
CA GLU A 708 -19.31 -38.06 -2.99
C GLU A 708 -18.78 -36.86 -3.79
N ASP A 709 -18.08 -35.92 -3.13
CA ASP A 709 -17.51 -34.72 -3.75
C ASP A 709 -16.17 -35.01 -4.45
N ILE A 710 -15.44 -36.02 -3.97
CA ILE A 710 -14.13 -36.41 -4.50
C ILE A 710 -14.26 -37.28 -5.75
N CYS A 711 -15.16 -38.26 -5.73
CA CYS A 711 -15.31 -39.20 -6.84
C CYS A 711 -16.11 -38.56 -7.98
N VAL A 712 -15.45 -38.30 -9.10
CA VAL A 712 -16.07 -37.74 -10.33
C VAL A 712 -16.46 -38.82 -11.33
N ASN A 713 -17.20 -38.47 -12.38
CA ASN A 713 -17.59 -39.44 -13.41
C ASN A 713 -16.39 -39.90 -14.25
N TYR A 714 -16.57 -40.97 -15.03
CA TYR A 714 -15.56 -41.49 -15.93
C TYR A 714 -15.01 -40.39 -16.86
N ASN A 715 -13.67 -40.29 -16.96
CA ASN A 715 -12.90 -39.26 -17.70
C ASN A 715 -12.98 -37.80 -17.19
N GLU A 716 -13.62 -37.53 -16.05
CA GLU A 716 -13.55 -36.23 -15.39
C GLU A 716 -12.35 -36.17 -14.40
N GLU A 717 -11.95 -34.96 -14.02
CA GLU A 717 -10.87 -34.72 -13.05
C GLU A 717 -11.45 -34.12 -11.78
N SER A 718 -11.13 -34.70 -10.62
CA SER A 718 -11.58 -34.19 -9.34
C SER A 718 -10.87 -32.89 -8.98
N ILE A 719 -11.63 -31.83 -8.70
CA ILE A 719 -11.10 -30.55 -8.22
C ILE A 719 -10.32 -30.75 -6.90
N TRP A 720 -10.79 -31.65 -6.04
CA TRP A 720 -10.13 -32.00 -4.79
C TRP A 720 -8.71 -32.53 -4.99
N TRP A 721 -8.57 -33.51 -5.90
CA TRP A 721 -7.27 -34.08 -6.20
C TRP A 721 -6.38 -33.14 -6.99
N LYS A 722 -6.96 -32.31 -7.87
CA LYS A 722 -6.23 -31.24 -8.56
C LYS A 722 -5.59 -30.26 -7.58
N ASP A 723 -6.35 -29.76 -6.61
CA ASP A 723 -5.85 -28.83 -5.59
C ASP A 723 -4.79 -29.50 -4.70
N THR A 724 -4.97 -30.79 -4.39
CA THR A 724 -3.99 -31.60 -3.65
C THR A 724 -2.67 -31.70 -4.42
N ARG A 725 -2.72 -32.00 -5.73
CA ARG A 725 -1.53 -32.04 -6.60
C ARG A 725 -0.84 -30.68 -6.65
N GLU A 726 -1.59 -29.58 -6.74
CA GLU A 726 -1.02 -28.22 -6.76
C GLU A 726 -0.21 -27.90 -5.49
N ILE A 727 -0.70 -28.28 -4.31
CA ILE A 727 0.03 -28.12 -3.05
C ILE A 727 1.35 -28.92 -3.09
N LEU A 728 1.30 -30.17 -3.55
CA LEU A 728 2.46 -31.05 -3.63
C LEU A 728 3.50 -30.56 -4.65
N MET A 729 3.06 -30.09 -5.82
CA MET A 729 3.96 -29.56 -6.87
C MET A 729 4.74 -28.33 -6.39
N ASN A 730 4.11 -27.47 -5.59
CA ASN A 730 4.71 -26.23 -5.13
C ASN A 730 5.63 -26.40 -3.91
N SER A 731 5.65 -27.58 -3.29
CA SER A 731 6.49 -27.86 -2.12
C SER A 731 7.97 -27.94 -2.50
N THR A 732 8.83 -27.29 -1.70
CA THR A 732 10.29 -27.43 -1.78
C THR A 732 10.80 -28.66 -1.01
N LYS A 733 9.92 -29.35 -0.28
CA LYS A 733 10.21 -30.57 0.49
C LYS A 733 9.85 -31.77 -0.37
N LEU A 734 10.71 -32.02 -1.37
CA LEU A 734 10.43 -32.92 -2.49
C LEU A 734 10.16 -34.38 -2.08
N LEU A 735 10.88 -34.90 -1.08
CA LEU A 735 10.67 -36.27 -0.58
C LEU A 735 9.31 -36.40 0.14
N GLN A 736 8.96 -35.41 0.96
CA GLN A 736 7.67 -35.36 1.64
C GLN A 736 6.54 -35.22 0.61
N ALA A 737 6.75 -34.42 -0.45
CA ALA A 737 5.80 -34.29 -1.53
C ALA A 737 5.60 -35.59 -2.31
N LEU A 738 6.68 -36.30 -2.63
CA LEU A 738 6.66 -37.61 -3.29
C LEU A 738 5.91 -38.66 -2.45
N THR A 739 6.27 -38.78 -1.16
CA THR A 739 5.64 -39.74 -0.24
C THR A 739 4.17 -39.40 0.04
N ALA A 740 3.81 -38.12 0.10
CA ALA A 740 2.42 -37.71 0.17
C ALA A 740 1.64 -37.98 -1.12
N ALA A 741 2.25 -37.81 -2.30
CA ALA A 741 1.64 -38.13 -3.58
C ALA A 741 1.31 -39.64 -3.68
N LEU A 742 2.21 -40.50 -3.19
CA LEU A 742 2.01 -41.95 -3.11
C LEU A 742 0.84 -42.31 -2.19
N ALA A 743 0.77 -41.70 -1.00
CA ALA A 743 -0.34 -41.88 -0.08
C ALA A 743 -1.67 -41.38 -0.69
N CYS A 744 -1.67 -40.24 -1.39
CA CYS A 744 -2.86 -39.73 -2.07
C CYS A 744 -3.31 -40.65 -3.22
N ARG A 745 -2.37 -41.19 -4.00
CA ARG A 745 -2.67 -42.15 -5.07
C ARG A 745 -3.33 -43.41 -4.51
N SER A 746 -2.79 -43.99 -3.43
CA SER A 746 -3.35 -45.21 -2.84
C SER A 746 -4.76 -44.98 -2.28
N VAL A 747 -4.99 -43.82 -1.67
CA VAL A 747 -6.33 -43.41 -1.20
C VAL A 747 -7.29 -43.18 -2.37
N ALA A 748 -6.85 -42.53 -3.46
CA ALA A 748 -7.65 -42.35 -4.66
C ALA A 748 -8.06 -43.68 -5.31
N ILE A 749 -7.13 -44.65 -5.40
CA ILE A 749 -7.43 -46.01 -5.87
C ILE A 749 -8.47 -46.67 -4.96
N THR A 750 -8.27 -46.62 -3.65
CA THR A 750 -9.17 -47.25 -2.67
C THR A 750 -10.59 -46.68 -2.73
N LEU A 751 -10.73 -45.36 -2.84
CA LEU A 751 -12.03 -44.68 -2.95
C LEU A 751 -12.74 -44.97 -4.28
N SER A 752 -12.00 -45.04 -5.38
CA SER A 752 -12.59 -45.43 -6.68
C SER A 752 -13.10 -46.88 -6.65
N ALA A 753 -12.36 -47.79 -6.00
CA ALA A 753 -12.74 -49.19 -5.87
C ALA A 753 -13.97 -49.39 -4.96
N THR A 754 -14.13 -48.60 -3.89
CA THR A 754 -15.34 -48.67 -3.04
C THR A 754 -16.58 -48.15 -3.78
N ARG A 755 -16.46 -47.07 -4.55
CA ARG A 755 -17.55 -46.58 -5.42
C ARG A 755 -17.94 -47.61 -6.47
N ASP A 756 -16.97 -48.20 -7.18
CA ASP A 756 -17.25 -49.18 -8.23
C ASP A 756 -17.95 -50.44 -7.69
N ARG A 757 -17.65 -50.84 -6.44
CA ARG A 757 -18.38 -51.92 -5.75
C ARG A 757 -19.82 -51.54 -5.45
N GLN A 758 -20.08 -50.31 -4.97
CA GLN A 758 -21.44 -49.82 -4.72
C GLN A 758 -22.27 -49.71 -6.00
N VAL A 759 -21.67 -49.25 -7.11
CA VAL A 759 -22.35 -49.13 -8.42
C VAL A 759 -22.63 -50.50 -9.05
N LYS A 760 -21.76 -51.49 -8.86
CA LYS A 760 -21.94 -52.88 -9.34
C LYS A 760 -23.02 -53.65 -8.56
N GLU A 761 -23.32 -53.27 -7.31
CA GLU A 761 -24.45 -53.84 -6.56
C GLU A 761 -25.81 -53.32 -7.04
N ASP A 762 -25.88 -52.10 -7.61
CA ASP A 762 -27.11 -51.50 -8.15
C ASP A 762 -27.39 -51.85 -9.63
N ASN A 763 -26.35 -52.07 -10.44
CA ASN A 763 -26.47 -52.46 -11.85
C ASN A 763 -25.93 -53.88 -12.06
N GLY A 764 -26.84 -54.87 -12.00
CA GLY A 764 -26.50 -56.26 -12.28
C GLY A 764 -25.83 -56.45 -13.64
N ASN A 765 -24.65 -57.07 -13.61
CA ASN A 765 -23.81 -57.51 -14.73
C ASN A 765 -23.22 -56.43 -15.65
N ASP A 766 -21.98 -56.05 -15.38
CA ASP A 766 -20.98 -55.86 -16.44
C ASP A 766 -19.60 -56.34 -15.94
N GLU A 767 -19.16 -57.48 -16.48
CA GLU A 767 -17.87 -58.11 -16.21
C GLU A 767 -16.78 -57.54 -17.14
N GLY A 768 -15.64 -57.12 -16.58
CA GLY A 768 -14.35 -57.29 -17.26
C GLY A 768 -13.45 -56.06 -17.50
N TRP A 769 -13.88 -54.82 -17.26
CA TRP A 769 -13.03 -53.64 -17.47
C TRP A 769 -12.61 -52.99 -16.15
N GLU A 770 -11.30 -52.88 -15.90
CA GLU A 770 -10.75 -51.99 -14.86
C GLU A 770 -10.90 -50.53 -15.33
N ASN A 771 -11.73 -49.76 -14.65
CA ASN A 771 -11.83 -48.33 -14.88
C ASN A 771 -10.61 -47.63 -14.25
N VAL A 772 -9.61 -47.28 -15.06
CA VAL A 772 -8.50 -46.44 -14.59
C VAL A 772 -9.00 -44.99 -14.50
N SER A 773 -9.02 -44.43 -13.29
CA SER A 773 -9.46 -43.04 -13.11
C SER A 773 -8.40 -42.06 -13.62
N LYS A 774 -8.85 -40.96 -14.21
CA LYS A 774 -7.96 -39.88 -14.68
C LYS A 774 -7.08 -39.34 -13.54
N ASP A 775 -7.62 -39.26 -12.33
CA ASP A 775 -6.87 -38.83 -11.14
C ASP A 775 -5.72 -39.77 -10.76
N VAL A 776 -5.90 -41.10 -10.91
CA VAL A 776 -4.81 -42.07 -10.66
C VAL A 776 -3.71 -41.93 -11.69
N CYS A 777 -4.04 -41.69 -12.96
CA CYS A 777 -3.05 -41.38 -13.99
C CYS A 777 -2.28 -40.09 -13.66
N GLN A 778 -2.99 -39.02 -13.28
CA GLN A 778 -2.40 -37.74 -12.93
C GLN A 778 -1.49 -37.82 -11.69
N PHE A 779 -1.87 -38.60 -10.67
CA PHE A 779 -0.96 -38.86 -9.54
C PHE A 779 0.26 -39.68 -9.95
N THR A 780 0.11 -40.65 -10.85
CA THR A 780 1.24 -41.46 -11.34
C THR A 780 2.24 -40.60 -12.13
N LEU A 781 1.75 -39.70 -12.99
CA LEU A 781 2.58 -38.69 -13.66
C LEU A 781 3.26 -37.76 -12.64
N LEU A 782 2.51 -37.26 -11.66
CA LEU A 782 3.07 -36.41 -10.61
C LEU A 782 4.18 -37.12 -9.81
N ILE A 783 3.99 -38.40 -9.47
CA ILE A 783 4.98 -39.21 -8.75
C ILE A 783 6.26 -39.34 -9.59
N GLY A 784 6.15 -39.71 -10.88
CA GLY A 784 7.32 -39.79 -11.77
C GLY A 784 8.06 -38.46 -11.88
N ASN A 785 7.32 -37.37 -12.10
CA ASN A 785 7.88 -36.03 -12.17
C ASN A 785 8.56 -35.62 -10.84
N LEU A 786 7.95 -35.90 -9.69
CA LEU A 786 8.54 -35.62 -8.38
C LEU A 786 9.79 -36.47 -8.12
N GLU A 787 9.82 -37.74 -8.54
CA GLU A 787 11.02 -38.59 -8.47
C GLU A 787 12.18 -37.98 -9.28
N ASP A 788 11.92 -37.55 -10.51
CA ASP A 788 12.92 -36.91 -11.38
C ASP A 788 13.48 -35.62 -10.74
N ILE A 789 12.60 -34.80 -10.13
CA ILE A 789 13.00 -33.56 -9.46
C ILE A 789 13.72 -33.84 -8.12
N VAL A 790 13.36 -34.90 -7.39
CA VAL A 790 14.10 -35.36 -6.20
C VAL A 790 15.53 -35.74 -6.58
N ILE A 791 15.70 -36.50 -7.67
CA ILE A 791 17.02 -36.91 -8.19
C ILE A 791 17.83 -35.69 -8.63
N LEU A 792 17.19 -34.73 -9.31
CA LEU A 792 17.78 -33.44 -9.65
C LEU A 792 18.31 -32.72 -8.40
N ASN A 793 17.48 -32.53 -7.37
CA ASN A 793 17.88 -31.84 -6.14
C ASN A 793 18.97 -32.59 -5.35
N LEU A 794 18.94 -33.92 -5.32
CA LEU A 794 19.98 -34.75 -4.73
C LEU A 794 21.34 -34.60 -5.44
N THR A 795 21.31 -34.38 -6.75
CA THR A 795 22.52 -34.28 -7.56
C THR A 795 23.19 -32.91 -7.43
N LEU A 796 22.41 -31.84 -7.31
CA LEU A 796 22.87 -30.44 -7.31
C LEU A 796 23.47 -29.96 -5.96
N LYS A 797 24.16 -30.85 -5.24
CA LYS A 797 24.96 -30.50 -4.05
C LYS A 797 26.18 -29.67 -4.48
N LYS A 798 26.74 -28.86 -3.57
CA LYS A 798 27.95 -28.07 -3.85
C LYS A 798 29.06 -28.99 -4.39
N PRO A 799 29.56 -28.77 -5.62
CA PRO A 799 30.62 -29.58 -6.18
C PRO A 799 31.93 -29.34 -5.42
N LYS A 800 32.76 -30.39 -5.33
CA LYS A 800 34.14 -30.26 -4.85
C LYS A 800 35.00 -29.78 -6.01
N VAL A 801 35.91 -28.85 -5.72
CA VAL A 801 36.86 -28.30 -6.70
C VAL A 801 38.26 -28.68 -6.22
N ASP A 802 39.02 -29.34 -7.08
CA ASP A 802 40.34 -29.90 -6.84
C ASP A 802 41.23 -29.81 -8.11
N ALA A 803 42.35 -30.52 -8.12
CA ALA A 803 43.31 -30.46 -9.21
C ALA A 803 42.78 -31.01 -10.56
N SER A 804 41.67 -31.76 -10.62
CA SER A 804 41.11 -32.25 -11.88
C SER A 804 40.06 -31.31 -12.51
N THR A 805 39.65 -30.29 -11.75
CA THR A 805 38.63 -29.29 -12.08
C THR A 805 39.27 -27.89 -12.17
N GLN A 806 40.17 -27.72 -13.14
CA GLN A 806 40.99 -26.51 -13.30
C GLN A 806 40.33 -25.39 -14.12
N PHE A 807 39.14 -25.61 -14.67
CA PHE A 807 38.41 -24.57 -15.41
C PHE A 807 37.85 -23.51 -14.44
N LEU A 808 37.53 -22.32 -14.96
CA LEU A 808 37.06 -21.20 -14.13
C LEU A 808 35.73 -21.54 -13.44
N ALA A 809 35.72 -21.69 -12.11
CA ALA A 809 34.49 -21.94 -11.34
C ALA A 809 33.81 -20.64 -10.87
N LEU A 810 32.50 -20.52 -11.08
CA LEU A 810 31.65 -19.45 -10.56
C LEU A 810 31.20 -19.72 -9.11
N PRO A 811 30.76 -18.69 -8.36
CA PRO A 811 30.22 -18.88 -7.02
C PRO A 811 28.99 -19.81 -7.00
N PHE A 812 29.00 -20.81 -6.12
CA PHE A 812 27.87 -21.72 -5.94
C PHE A 812 26.72 -21.05 -5.18
N GLU A 813 25.54 -21.01 -5.79
CA GLU A 813 24.28 -20.58 -5.17
C GLU A 813 23.34 -21.78 -5.02
N LYS A 814 22.89 -22.05 -3.79
CA LYS A 814 21.90 -23.12 -3.54
C LYS A 814 20.55 -22.68 -4.13
N GLN A 815 20.01 -23.48 -5.05
CA GLN A 815 18.72 -23.21 -5.67
C GLN A 815 17.60 -23.91 -4.88
N GLU A 816 16.50 -23.20 -4.61
CA GLU A 816 15.27 -23.79 -4.08
C GLU A 816 14.46 -24.39 -5.23
N ILE A 817 14.36 -25.72 -5.23
CA ILE A 817 13.75 -26.49 -6.31
C ILE A 817 12.39 -27.02 -5.84
N SER A 818 11.35 -26.72 -6.63
CA SER A 818 10.04 -27.36 -6.57
C SER A 818 9.57 -27.67 -7.99
N LEU A 819 8.70 -28.67 -8.15
CA LEU A 819 8.19 -29.06 -9.46
C LEU A 819 7.40 -27.91 -10.10
N GLY A 820 6.58 -27.20 -9.31
CA GLY A 820 5.84 -26.03 -9.77
C GLY A 820 6.76 -24.89 -10.25
N ASN A 821 7.88 -24.65 -9.55
CA ASN A 821 8.88 -23.67 -9.97
C ASN A 821 9.50 -24.06 -11.32
N ILE A 822 9.90 -25.33 -11.48
CA ILE A 822 10.47 -25.85 -12.74
C ILE A 822 9.49 -25.70 -13.90
N ILE A 823 8.23 -26.12 -13.70
CA ILE A 823 7.17 -26.01 -14.70
C ILE A 823 6.94 -24.54 -15.10
N SER A 824 6.88 -23.63 -14.13
CA SER A 824 6.66 -22.20 -14.38
C SER A 824 7.79 -21.53 -15.18
N ARG A 825 9.02 -22.04 -15.05
CA ARG A 825 10.21 -21.57 -15.79
C ARG A 825 10.30 -22.15 -17.21
N GLY A 826 9.44 -23.11 -17.55
CA GLY A 826 9.33 -23.69 -18.88
C GLY A 826 10.45 -24.68 -19.22
N GLN A 827 10.42 -25.18 -20.46
CA GLN A 827 11.25 -26.29 -20.96
C GLN A 827 12.76 -26.09 -20.77
N GLY A 828 13.23 -24.85 -20.64
CA GLY A 828 14.65 -24.55 -20.41
C GLY A 828 15.12 -24.73 -18.96
N ALA A 829 14.20 -24.88 -18.00
CA ALA A 829 14.51 -24.80 -16.57
C ALA A 829 15.58 -25.80 -16.11
N ILE A 830 15.46 -27.07 -16.52
CA ILE A 830 16.39 -28.14 -16.14
C ILE A 830 17.80 -27.80 -16.66
N SER A 831 17.92 -27.50 -17.95
CA SER A 831 19.20 -27.14 -18.58
C SER A 831 19.87 -25.92 -17.92
N GLU A 832 19.09 -24.93 -17.51
CA GLU A 832 19.58 -23.73 -16.83
C GLU A 832 20.06 -24.03 -15.39
N ILE A 833 19.30 -24.82 -14.63
CA ILE A 833 19.64 -25.22 -13.27
C ILE A 833 20.94 -26.04 -13.27
N VAL A 834 21.06 -27.03 -14.16
CA VAL A 834 22.24 -27.89 -14.27
C VAL A 834 23.44 -27.10 -14.77
N ALA A 835 23.28 -26.21 -15.76
CA ALA A 835 24.36 -25.33 -16.22
C ALA A 835 24.90 -24.42 -15.11
N LYS A 836 24.03 -23.87 -14.26
CA LYS A 836 24.44 -23.10 -13.08
C LYS A 836 25.27 -23.94 -12.10
N TRP A 837 24.86 -25.18 -11.84
CA TRP A 837 25.62 -26.10 -10.99
C TRP A 837 26.99 -26.45 -11.59
N LEU A 838 27.05 -26.76 -12.90
CA LEU A 838 28.30 -27.05 -13.60
C LEU A 838 29.23 -25.83 -13.67
N SER A 839 28.68 -24.62 -13.79
CA SER A 839 29.52 -23.41 -13.75
C SER A 839 30.26 -23.25 -12.43
N ALA A 840 29.76 -23.83 -11.33
CA ALA A 840 30.41 -23.82 -10.03
C ALA A 840 31.38 -25.00 -9.80
N SER A 841 31.48 -25.94 -10.75
CA SER A 841 32.28 -27.16 -10.59
C SER A 841 33.69 -27.09 -11.18
N GLY A 842 33.98 -26.11 -12.05
CA GLY A 842 35.31 -25.98 -12.66
C GLY A 842 35.69 -27.10 -13.64
N VAL A 843 34.70 -27.84 -14.15
CA VAL A 843 34.93 -28.90 -15.14
C VAL A 843 35.26 -28.30 -16.51
N ASP A 844 36.28 -28.86 -17.18
CA ASP A 844 36.59 -28.55 -18.57
C ASP A 844 35.40 -28.93 -19.48
N PRO A 845 34.82 -27.99 -20.23
CA PRO A 845 33.62 -28.26 -21.01
C PRO A 845 33.79 -29.33 -22.09
N LEU A 846 35.02 -29.67 -22.53
CA LEU A 846 35.25 -30.79 -23.45
C LEU A 846 34.89 -32.13 -22.83
N LYS A 847 35.07 -32.25 -21.51
CA LYS A 847 34.78 -33.48 -20.76
C LYS A 847 33.29 -33.69 -20.51
N LEU A 848 32.46 -32.68 -20.77
CA LEU A 848 30.99 -32.75 -20.65
C LEU A 848 30.32 -33.28 -21.91
N ILE A 849 31.05 -33.37 -23.03
CA ILE A 849 30.53 -33.89 -24.29
C ILE A 849 30.41 -35.40 -24.20
N ASP A 850 29.18 -35.89 -24.31
CA ASP A 850 28.87 -37.31 -24.32
C ASP A 850 28.40 -37.72 -25.72
N THR A 851 29.25 -38.47 -26.43
CA THR A 851 28.95 -38.94 -27.78
C THR A 851 27.83 -39.98 -27.83
N THR A 852 27.36 -40.48 -26.67
CA THR A 852 26.20 -41.37 -26.57
C THR A 852 24.87 -40.63 -26.46
N ASP A 853 24.90 -39.29 -26.38
CA ASP A 853 23.70 -38.45 -26.32
C ASP A 853 22.78 -38.67 -27.53
N VAL A 854 21.48 -38.46 -27.31
CA VAL A 854 20.46 -38.54 -28.36
C VAL A 854 20.71 -37.60 -29.54
N GLU A 855 21.51 -36.53 -29.36
CA GLU A 855 21.88 -35.59 -30.42
C GLU A 855 22.80 -36.21 -31.50
N PHE A 856 23.53 -37.28 -31.20
CA PHE A 856 24.45 -37.93 -32.13
C PHE A 856 23.87 -39.17 -32.84
N ASN A 857 22.61 -39.55 -32.54
CA ASN A 857 21.97 -40.72 -33.12
C ASN A 857 21.38 -40.44 -34.51
N PRO A 858 21.87 -41.06 -35.61
CA PRO A 858 21.45 -40.74 -36.99
C PRO A 858 20.03 -41.21 -37.39
N ARG A 859 19.26 -41.83 -36.48
CA ARG A 859 17.99 -42.53 -36.82
C ARG A 859 16.72 -41.66 -36.75
N VAL A 860 16.84 -40.34 -36.59
CA VAL A 860 15.67 -39.46 -36.32
C VAL A 860 15.03 -38.86 -37.58
N SER A 861 15.48 -39.20 -38.78
CA SER A 861 14.97 -38.65 -40.06
C SER A 861 14.07 -39.59 -40.88
N SER A 862 13.32 -40.52 -40.25
CA SER A 862 12.22 -41.21 -40.94
C SER A 862 11.06 -41.53 -39.98
N GLU A 863 9.90 -40.94 -40.25
CA GLU A 863 8.61 -41.34 -39.66
C GLU A 863 8.38 -42.86 -39.81
N PRO A 864 7.92 -43.59 -38.78
CA PRO A 864 7.49 -44.96 -38.97
C PRO A 864 6.09 -44.97 -39.61
N GLN A 865 6.02 -45.43 -40.86
CA GLN A 865 4.77 -45.84 -41.47
C GLN A 865 4.11 -46.96 -40.63
N LYS A 866 2.82 -46.78 -40.37
CA LYS A 866 1.94 -47.79 -39.80
C LYS A 866 1.98 -49.07 -40.63
N THR A 867 2.38 -50.17 -40.01
CA THR A 867 1.95 -51.52 -40.43
C THR A 867 1.73 -52.35 -39.18
N GLU A 868 0.47 -52.73 -38.96
CA GLU A 868 0.05 -53.75 -38.01
C GLU A 868 0.52 -55.12 -38.52
N GLU A 869 1.04 -55.99 -37.65
CA GLU A 869 0.55 -57.37 -37.48
C GLU A 869 1.26 -58.15 -36.34
N SER A 870 0.43 -58.60 -35.39
CA SER A 870 0.45 -59.87 -34.63
C SER A 870 1.67 -60.34 -33.79
N LYS A 871 1.50 -60.20 -32.47
CA LYS A 871 1.42 -61.24 -31.42
C LYS A 871 2.42 -62.42 -31.35
N LYS A 872 3.03 -62.51 -30.15
CA LYS A 872 3.16 -63.64 -29.19
C LYS A 872 4.55 -64.25 -28.92
N ASP A 873 4.97 -64.00 -27.67
CA ASP A 873 5.64 -64.86 -26.69
C ASP A 873 6.88 -65.66 -27.11
N SER A 874 8.03 -65.24 -26.56
CA SER A 874 9.01 -66.12 -25.91
C SER A 874 9.89 -65.29 -24.98
N GLN A 875 9.99 -65.76 -23.75
CA GLN A 875 10.83 -65.26 -22.66
C GLN A 875 12.33 -65.30 -23.01
N ASP A 876 13.09 -64.60 -22.15
CA ASP A 876 14.54 -64.65 -21.95
C ASP A 876 15.44 -63.83 -22.89
N SER A 877 15.70 -62.60 -22.47
CA SER A 877 17.05 -62.02 -22.56
C SER A 877 17.30 -61.08 -21.38
N GLN A 878 17.69 -61.71 -20.27
CA GLN A 878 18.64 -61.24 -19.25
C GLN A 878 18.57 -59.75 -18.83
N ASP A 879 17.79 -59.52 -17.77
CA ASP A 879 18.22 -58.66 -16.66
C ASP A 879 19.65 -59.07 -16.25
N SER A 880 20.63 -58.27 -16.66
CA SER A 880 21.99 -58.33 -16.12
C SER A 880 22.21 -57.12 -15.22
N ASN A 881 21.89 -57.35 -13.95
CA ASN A 881 22.57 -56.86 -12.77
C ASN A 881 22.91 -55.36 -12.67
N LEU A 882 22.20 -54.71 -11.75
CA LEU A 882 22.81 -53.83 -10.73
C LEU A 882 23.89 -54.62 -9.97
N GLN A 883 25.05 -54.84 -10.59
CA GLN A 883 26.29 -54.99 -9.85
C GLN A 883 26.76 -53.57 -9.54
N VAL A 884 26.40 -53.11 -8.35
CA VAL A 884 27.31 -52.23 -7.61
C VAL A 884 28.59 -53.05 -7.47
N SER A 885 29.65 -52.66 -8.18
CA SER A 885 30.97 -53.19 -7.92
C SER A 885 31.36 -52.78 -6.50
N GLU A 886 31.21 -53.70 -5.55
CA GLU A 886 31.99 -53.65 -4.32
C GLU A 886 33.47 -53.77 -4.69
N ALA A 887 34.28 -52.92 -4.05
CA ALA A 887 35.74 -52.85 -4.07
C ALA A 887 36.40 -52.26 -5.33
N ALA A 888 36.40 -50.93 -5.40
CA ALA A 888 37.69 -50.23 -5.48
C ALA A 888 37.90 -49.52 -4.13
N THR A 889 39.08 -49.70 -3.57
CA THR A 889 39.58 -49.09 -2.34
C THR A 889 39.19 -47.62 -2.20
N LYS A 890 38.80 -47.23 -0.98
CA LYS A 890 38.70 -45.84 -0.52
C LYS A 890 40.08 -45.17 -0.56
N GLU A 891 40.56 -44.81 -1.74
CA GLU A 891 41.69 -43.92 -1.96
C GLU A 891 41.36 -43.07 -3.20
N ASP A 892 41.10 -41.77 -2.95
CA ASP A 892 40.99 -40.66 -3.90
C ASP A 892 40.07 -40.84 -5.13
N ALA A 893 38.75 -40.80 -4.93
CA ALA A 893 37.81 -40.55 -6.03
C ALA A 893 37.96 -39.08 -6.50
N ASP A 894 38.46 -38.92 -7.72
CA ASP A 894 38.67 -37.63 -8.38
C ASP A 894 37.34 -36.83 -8.50
N SER A 895 37.34 -35.53 -8.18
CA SER A 895 36.11 -34.72 -8.17
C SER A 895 35.40 -34.69 -9.52
N LEU A 896 36.17 -34.77 -10.61
CA LEU A 896 35.65 -34.91 -11.98
C LEU A 896 34.81 -36.18 -12.16
N GLY A 897 35.27 -37.32 -11.64
CA GLY A 897 34.54 -38.59 -11.71
C GLY A 897 33.19 -38.51 -11.00
N GLU A 898 33.17 -37.91 -9.79
CA GLU A 898 31.93 -37.70 -9.02
C GLU A 898 30.91 -36.83 -9.78
N ILE A 899 31.37 -35.84 -10.54
CA ILE A 899 30.52 -34.95 -11.35
C ILE A 899 29.99 -35.65 -12.59
N LEU A 900 30.82 -36.44 -13.28
CA LEU A 900 30.42 -37.17 -14.49
C LEU A 900 29.42 -38.29 -14.17
N ASP A 901 29.60 -39.01 -13.06
CA ASP A 901 28.64 -40.03 -12.61
C ASP A 901 27.27 -39.43 -12.31
N LYS A 902 27.27 -38.27 -11.65
CA LYS A 902 26.07 -37.46 -11.39
C LYS A 902 25.40 -36.98 -12.68
N MET A 903 26.19 -36.52 -13.65
CA MET A 903 25.69 -36.12 -14.97
C MET A 903 25.07 -37.29 -15.74
N ALA A 904 25.68 -38.48 -15.68
CA ALA A 904 25.14 -39.68 -16.31
C ALA A 904 23.79 -40.09 -15.71
N VAL A 905 23.61 -39.94 -14.39
CA VAL A 905 22.30 -40.13 -13.75
C VAL A 905 21.30 -39.09 -14.26
N LEU A 906 21.63 -37.80 -14.26
CA LEU A 906 20.71 -36.76 -14.73
C LEU A 906 20.30 -36.93 -16.20
N LYS A 907 21.23 -37.32 -17.09
CA LYS A 907 20.96 -37.54 -18.52
C LYS A 907 20.00 -38.70 -18.77
N ARG A 908 19.91 -39.69 -17.88
CA ARG A 908 18.91 -40.78 -17.98
C ARG A 908 17.50 -40.28 -17.73
N HIS A 909 17.34 -39.30 -16.83
CA HIS A 909 16.05 -38.70 -16.48
C HIS A 909 15.67 -37.53 -17.40
N PHE A 910 16.66 -36.78 -17.90
CA PHE A 910 16.46 -35.60 -18.75
C PHE A 910 17.29 -35.67 -20.05
N PRO A 911 17.01 -36.64 -20.94
CA PRO A 911 17.86 -36.93 -22.09
C PRO A 911 17.85 -35.84 -23.17
N TYR A 912 16.84 -34.97 -23.21
CA TYR A 912 16.75 -33.91 -24.23
C TYR A 912 17.27 -32.57 -23.70
N SER A 913 16.85 -32.20 -22.48
CA SER A 913 17.27 -31.00 -21.78
C SER A 913 18.77 -30.96 -21.46
N LEU A 914 19.43 -32.12 -21.39
CA LEU A 914 20.85 -32.25 -21.04
C LEU A 914 21.72 -32.80 -22.17
N THR A 915 21.26 -32.76 -23.42
CA THR A 915 22.12 -32.99 -24.58
C THR A 915 23.33 -32.05 -24.57
N SER A 916 24.49 -32.52 -25.03
CA SER A 916 25.76 -31.80 -24.93
C SER A 916 25.68 -30.39 -25.54
N SER A 917 25.00 -30.21 -26.68
CA SER A 917 24.83 -28.88 -27.28
C SER A 917 23.92 -27.95 -26.46
N VAL A 918 22.81 -28.46 -25.91
CA VAL A 918 21.89 -27.68 -25.05
C VAL A 918 22.57 -27.28 -23.75
N LEU A 919 23.31 -28.20 -23.14
CA LEU A 919 24.01 -27.99 -21.88
C LEU A 919 25.12 -26.95 -22.04
N LEU A 920 25.97 -27.10 -23.07
CA LEU A 920 27.07 -26.16 -23.33
C LEU A 920 26.54 -24.79 -23.74
N ALA A 921 25.45 -24.71 -24.51
CA ALA A 921 24.81 -23.44 -24.83
C ALA A 921 24.34 -22.69 -23.57
N ASN A 922 23.64 -23.40 -22.67
CA ASN A 922 23.23 -22.82 -21.39
C ASN A 922 24.43 -22.46 -20.51
N LEU A 923 25.48 -23.29 -20.49
CA LEU A 923 26.70 -23.03 -19.72
C LEU A 923 27.43 -21.78 -20.23
N THR A 924 27.61 -21.62 -21.54
CA THR A 924 28.11 -20.38 -22.16
C THR A 924 27.26 -19.20 -21.71
N TRP A 925 25.94 -19.31 -21.79
CA TRP A 925 25.04 -18.24 -21.39
C TRP A 925 25.14 -17.89 -19.91
N GLN A 926 25.37 -18.87 -19.01
CA GLN A 926 25.59 -18.60 -17.59
C GLN A 926 26.87 -17.76 -17.35
N TYR A 927 27.98 -18.10 -17.99
CA TYR A 927 29.21 -17.30 -17.90
C TYR A 927 29.01 -15.89 -18.47
N VAL A 928 28.33 -15.75 -19.62
CA VAL A 928 28.03 -14.43 -20.21
C VAL A 928 27.12 -13.61 -19.29
N MET A 929 26.10 -14.22 -18.70
CA MET A 929 25.19 -13.53 -17.77
C MET A 929 25.94 -13.09 -16.51
N PHE A 930 26.86 -13.90 -15.99
CA PHE A 930 27.71 -13.53 -14.87
C PHE A 930 28.64 -12.36 -15.23
N TRP A 931 29.33 -12.44 -16.38
CA TRP A 931 30.16 -11.35 -16.91
C TRP A 931 29.36 -10.07 -17.17
N SER A 932 28.11 -10.17 -17.63
CA SER A 932 27.28 -9.00 -17.93
C SER A 932 26.95 -8.15 -16.70
N LYS A 933 26.96 -8.77 -15.50
CA LYS A 933 26.80 -8.07 -14.21
C LYS A 933 28.06 -7.30 -13.81
N ASP A 934 29.23 -7.80 -14.18
CA ASP A 934 30.53 -7.16 -13.94
C ASP A 934 31.47 -7.34 -15.15
N VAL A 935 31.39 -6.37 -16.05
CA VAL A 935 32.04 -6.40 -17.37
C VAL A 935 33.57 -6.35 -17.27
N ALA A 936 34.10 -5.91 -16.14
CA ALA A 936 35.53 -5.82 -15.89
C ALA A 936 36.20 -7.19 -15.76
N ARG A 937 35.43 -8.25 -15.45
CA ARG A 937 35.89 -9.62 -15.27
C ARG A 937 36.03 -10.38 -16.59
N LEU A 938 37.01 -9.99 -17.39
CA LEU A 938 37.21 -10.51 -18.74
C LEU A 938 37.59 -11.99 -18.77
N GLU A 939 38.17 -12.53 -17.70
CA GLU A 939 38.44 -13.96 -17.53
C GLU A 939 37.15 -14.81 -17.61
N VAL A 940 36.02 -14.25 -17.19
CA VAL A 940 34.70 -14.91 -17.29
C VAL A 940 34.20 -14.92 -18.74
N LEU A 941 34.44 -13.84 -19.49
CA LEU A 941 34.13 -13.79 -20.92
C LEU A 941 34.99 -14.78 -21.70
N GLU A 942 36.28 -14.88 -21.39
CA GLU A 942 37.18 -15.88 -21.97
C GLU A 942 36.69 -17.31 -21.74
N ALA A 943 36.28 -17.64 -20.52
CA ALA A 943 35.67 -18.92 -20.19
C ALA A 943 34.40 -19.17 -21.01
N ALA A 944 33.52 -18.17 -21.15
CA ALA A 944 32.31 -18.28 -21.97
C ALA A 944 32.61 -18.60 -23.44
N LEU A 945 33.61 -17.92 -24.03
CA LEU A 945 34.03 -18.15 -25.41
C LEU A 945 34.67 -19.53 -25.60
N THR A 946 35.39 -20.01 -24.59
CA THR A 946 35.97 -21.37 -24.59
C THR A 946 34.86 -22.42 -24.62
N VAL A 947 33.81 -22.26 -23.80
CA VAL A 947 32.63 -23.15 -23.81
C VAL A 947 31.87 -23.03 -25.15
N LEU A 948 31.69 -21.81 -25.66
CA LEU A 948 30.98 -21.53 -26.92
C LEU A 948 31.60 -22.28 -28.11
N ARG A 949 32.93 -22.29 -28.19
CA ARG A 949 33.68 -22.97 -29.26
C ARG A 949 33.44 -24.49 -29.27
N GLN A 950 33.04 -25.07 -28.15
CA GLN A 950 32.89 -26.52 -27.97
C GLN A 950 31.48 -27.04 -28.24
N ILE A 951 30.47 -26.16 -28.40
CA ILE A 951 29.08 -26.57 -28.67
C ILE A 951 29.00 -27.41 -29.96
N PRO A 952 28.70 -28.73 -29.92
CA PRO A 952 28.82 -29.61 -31.10
C PRO A 952 27.89 -29.21 -32.26
N MET A 953 26.64 -28.86 -31.97
CA MET A 953 25.66 -28.49 -32.99
C MET A 953 25.90 -27.08 -33.52
N LYS A 954 26.26 -26.97 -34.81
CA LYS A 954 26.59 -25.69 -35.47
C LYS A 954 25.44 -24.67 -35.46
N SER A 955 24.21 -25.11 -35.74
CA SER A 955 23.03 -24.23 -35.70
C SER A 955 22.79 -23.61 -34.32
N MET A 956 22.97 -24.39 -33.25
CA MET A 956 22.94 -23.89 -31.86
C MET A 956 24.07 -22.89 -31.62
N ARG A 957 25.31 -23.25 -32.00
CA ARG A 957 26.48 -22.38 -31.80
C ARG A 957 26.31 -21.05 -32.53
N GLN A 958 25.86 -21.06 -33.78
CA GLN A 958 25.55 -19.88 -34.58
C GLN A 958 24.48 -19.02 -33.91
N GLY A 959 23.41 -19.65 -33.43
CA GLY A 959 22.33 -18.98 -32.72
C GLY A 959 22.80 -18.30 -31.44
N VAL A 960 23.58 -18.99 -30.61
CA VAL A 960 24.19 -18.42 -29.41
C VAL A 960 25.11 -17.25 -29.78
N CYS A 961 25.91 -17.37 -30.85
CA CYS A 961 26.73 -16.26 -31.34
C CYS A 961 25.89 -15.04 -31.74
N CYS A 962 24.79 -15.23 -32.49
CA CYS A 962 23.89 -14.13 -32.86
C CYS A 962 23.35 -13.39 -31.62
N LEU A 963 22.96 -14.13 -30.59
CA LEU A 963 22.47 -13.57 -29.33
C LEU A 963 23.56 -12.83 -28.56
N LEU A 964 24.74 -13.44 -28.40
CA LEU A 964 25.91 -12.82 -27.74
C LEU A 964 26.32 -11.51 -28.43
N TRP A 965 26.36 -11.52 -29.77
CA TRP A 965 26.68 -10.34 -30.57
C TRP A 965 25.68 -9.22 -30.28
N ASN A 966 24.39 -9.48 -30.46
CA ASN A 966 23.35 -8.46 -30.38
C ASN A 966 23.13 -7.94 -28.95
N ILE A 967 23.25 -8.80 -27.92
CA ILE A 967 22.91 -8.44 -26.55
C ILE A 967 24.12 -7.89 -25.78
N HIS A 968 25.31 -8.48 -25.93
CA HIS A 968 26.41 -8.22 -25.02
C HIS A 968 27.68 -7.63 -25.67
N ILE A 969 28.05 -8.04 -26.89
CA ILE A 969 29.35 -7.71 -27.50
C ILE A 969 29.30 -6.45 -28.38
N LYS A 970 28.33 -6.38 -29.31
CA LYS A 970 28.25 -5.36 -30.38
C LYS A 970 28.39 -3.93 -29.87
N LYS A 971 27.61 -3.56 -28.85
CA LYS A 971 27.56 -2.17 -28.33
C LYS A 971 28.90 -1.68 -27.78
N ARG A 972 29.64 -2.55 -27.09
CA ARG A 972 30.94 -2.19 -26.50
C ARG A 972 32.04 -2.15 -27.55
N MET A 973 32.04 -3.10 -28.47
CA MET A 973 32.97 -3.10 -29.60
C MET A 973 32.74 -1.86 -30.48
N GLU A 974 31.49 -1.45 -30.69
CA GLU A 974 31.14 -0.21 -31.40
C GLU A 974 31.67 1.05 -30.70
N ALA A 975 31.53 1.12 -29.37
CA ALA A 975 32.04 2.24 -28.58
C ALA A 975 33.58 2.35 -28.69
N ALA A 976 34.29 1.23 -28.53
CA ALA A 976 35.74 1.16 -28.71
C ALA A 976 36.15 1.56 -30.14
N GLY A 977 35.44 1.03 -31.15
CA GLY A 977 35.66 1.36 -32.56
C GLY A 977 35.49 2.86 -32.85
N LYS A 978 34.41 3.49 -32.37
CA LYS A 978 34.15 4.93 -32.54
C LYS A 978 35.21 5.79 -31.85
N LEU A 979 35.65 5.39 -30.65
CA LEU A 979 36.67 6.11 -29.89
C LEU A 979 38.02 6.07 -30.62
N ILE A 980 38.46 4.88 -31.04
CA ILE A 980 39.70 4.69 -31.81
C ILE A 980 39.59 5.42 -33.16
N ASN A 981 38.44 5.35 -33.84
CA ASN A 981 38.25 6.04 -35.12
C ASN A 981 38.35 7.56 -35.00
N LYS A 982 37.85 8.13 -33.90
CA LYS A 982 37.88 9.58 -33.64
C LYS A 982 39.28 10.08 -33.27
N LEU A 983 39.99 9.35 -32.41
CA LEU A 983 41.27 9.78 -31.83
C LEU A 983 42.49 9.26 -32.60
N GLY A 984 42.29 8.23 -33.43
CA GLY A 984 43.32 7.53 -34.17
C GLY A 984 44.22 6.62 -33.32
N LYS A 985 43.91 6.44 -32.04
CA LYS A 985 44.56 5.51 -31.11
C LYS A 985 43.63 5.24 -29.93
N LEU A 986 43.93 4.23 -29.11
CA LEU A 986 43.25 4.07 -27.83
C LEU A 986 43.75 5.16 -26.84
N PRO A 987 42.87 5.99 -26.24
CA PRO A 987 43.27 6.99 -25.25
C PRO A 987 43.58 6.35 -23.88
N LYS A 988 44.15 7.15 -22.97
CA LYS A 988 44.45 6.71 -21.59
C LYS A 988 43.15 6.46 -20.79
N GLU A 989 43.24 5.53 -19.83
CA GLU A 989 42.17 5.00 -18.97
C GLU A 989 40.90 5.84 -18.83
N ARG A 990 40.98 7.09 -18.34
CA ARG A 990 39.80 7.94 -18.04
C ARG A 990 38.78 8.04 -19.18
N LEU A 991 39.24 8.18 -20.43
CA LEU A 991 38.34 8.28 -21.58
C LEU A 991 37.77 6.92 -22.00
N CYS A 992 38.54 5.84 -21.84
CA CYS A 992 38.08 4.47 -22.09
C CYS A 992 36.98 4.08 -21.09
N THR A 993 37.18 4.35 -19.80
CA THR A 993 36.18 4.06 -18.77
C THR A 993 34.88 4.85 -19.00
N GLN A 994 34.97 6.07 -19.52
CA GLN A 994 33.81 6.91 -19.81
C GLN A 994 33.01 6.41 -21.02
N ASP A 995 33.67 6.11 -22.14
CA ASP A 995 32.99 5.84 -23.41
C ASP A 995 32.75 4.34 -23.66
N VAL A 996 33.64 3.46 -23.20
CA VAL A 996 33.58 1.99 -23.38
C VAL A 996 33.09 1.29 -22.10
N GLY A 997 33.33 1.87 -20.93
CA GLY A 997 33.01 1.27 -19.62
C GLY A 997 34.07 0.31 -19.10
N LEU A 998 35.26 0.30 -19.71
CA LEU A 998 36.42 -0.53 -19.36
C LEU A 998 37.68 0.35 -19.32
N SER A 999 38.71 -0.02 -18.54
CA SER A 999 40.01 0.65 -18.61
C SER A 999 40.66 0.48 -19.99
N ASP A 1000 41.74 1.20 -20.28
CA ASP A 1000 42.49 1.03 -21.53
C ASP A 1000 43.05 -0.39 -21.67
N LEU A 1001 43.65 -0.96 -20.60
CA LEU A 1001 44.12 -2.34 -20.59
C LEU A 1001 42.97 -3.35 -20.80
N GLN A 1002 41.85 -3.18 -20.08
CA GLN A 1002 40.68 -4.04 -20.21
C GLN A 1002 40.02 -3.91 -21.60
N THR A 1003 40.04 -2.72 -22.20
CA THR A 1003 39.51 -2.51 -23.55
C THR A 1003 40.35 -3.26 -24.58
N THR A 1004 41.67 -3.31 -24.42
CA THR A 1004 42.55 -4.12 -25.26
C THR A 1004 42.21 -5.61 -25.17
N ILE A 1005 42.13 -6.16 -23.95
CA ILE A 1005 41.77 -7.58 -23.71
C ILE A 1005 40.35 -7.89 -24.23
N PHE A 1006 39.39 -6.97 -24.03
CA PHE A 1006 38.05 -7.13 -24.57
C PHE A 1006 38.02 -7.17 -26.11
N LEU A 1007 38.83 -6.35 -26.79
CA LEU A 1007 38.96 -6.39 -28.25
C LEU A 1007 39.60 -7.69 -28.73
N GLU A 1008 40.54 -8.26 -27.97
CA GLU A 1008 41.05 -9.62 -28.23
C GLU A 1008 39.95 -10.67 -28.15
N HIS A 1009 39.14 -10.64 -27.08
CA HIS A 1009 37.99 -11.53 -26.94
C HIS A 1009 36.93 -11.30 -28.03
N CYS A 1010 36.74 -10.08 -28.52
CA CYS A 1010 35.88 -9.80 -29.68
C CYS A 1010 36.38 -10.50 -30.95
N VAL A 1011 37.71 -10.50 -31.18
CA VAL A 1011 38.31 -11.22 -32.32
C VAL A 1011 38.10 -12.72 -32.15
N SER A 1012 38.39 -13.29 -30.97
CA SER A 1012 38.16 -14.72 -30.68
C SER A 1012 36.69 -15.11 -30.83
N PHE A 1013 35.76 -14.25 -30.39
CA PHE A 1013 34.32 -14.45 -30.56
C PHE A 1013 33.92 -14.45 -32.04
N LEU A 1014 34.37 -13.46 -32.82
CA LEU A 1014 34.02 -13.33 -34.24
C LEU A 1014 34.62 -14.47 -35.07
N ASP A 1015 35.77 -15.00 -34.67
CA ASP A 1015 36.39 -16.20 -35.23
C ASP A 1015 35.49 -17.43 -34.99
N VAL A 1016 35.04 -17.64 -33.73
CA VAL A 1016 34.07 -18.70 -33.40
C VAL A 1016 32.74 -18.53 -34.14
N PHE A 1017 32.29 -17.29 -34.33
CA PHE A 1017 31.06 -16.98 -35.06
C PHE A 1017 31.21 -17.26 -36.56
N LEU A 1018 32.38 -16.99 -37.14
CA LEU A 1018 32.69 -17.32 -38.53
C LEU A 1018 32.75 -18.84 -38.75
N ASP A 1019 33.35 -19.58 -37.82
CA ASP A 1019 33.46 -21.05 -37.85
C ASP A 1019 32.12 -21.78 -37.66
N ALA A 1020 31.10 -21.09 -37.12
CA ALA A 1020 29.77 -21.64 -36.85
C ALA A 1020 28.82 -21.60 -38.06
N GLU A 1021 29.36 -21.43 -39.28
CA GLU A 1021 28.57 -21.35 -40.51
C GLU A 1021 27.59 -22.54 -40.66
N VAL A 1022 26.31 -22.21 -40.88
CA VAL A 1022 25.20 -23.16 -40.98
C VAL A 1022 24.87 -23.42 -42.45
N LEU A 1023 25.05 -24.66 -42.90
CA LEU A 1023 24.72 -25.08 -44.26
C LEU A 1023 23.20 -25.33 -44.40
N GLU A 1024 22.68 -25.42 -45.63
CA GLU A 1024 21.25 -25.63 -45.91
C GLU A 1024 20.67 -26.87 -45.20
N GLU A 1025 21.45 -27.93 -45.04
CA GLU A 1025 21.04 -29.19 -44.40
C GLU A 1025 20.83 -29.05 -42.87
N ASP A 1026 21.49 -28.07 -42.23
CA ASP A 1026 21.46 -27.85 -40.78
C ASP A 1026 20.30 -26.94 -40.32
N LYS A 1027 19.51 -26.38 -41.26
CA LYS A 1027 18.43 -25.41 -40.98
C LYS A 1027 17.18 -26.02 -40.35
N ASN A 1028 17.05 -27.36 -40.37
CA ASN A 1028 15.88 -28.09 -39.87
C ASN A 1028 16.08 -28.71 -38.48
N ALA A 1029 17.08 -28.27 -37.70
CA ALA A 1029 17.32 -28.78 -36.36
C ALA A 1029 16.14 -28.43 -35.42
N VAL A 1030 15.64 -29.42 -34.65
CA VAL A 1030 14.55 -29.24 -33.68
C VAL A 1030 15.00 -29.71 -32.31
N VAL A 1031 14.82 -28.88 -31.28
CA VAL A 1031 15.01 -29.27 -29.87
C VAL A 1031 13.76 -30.02 -29.41
N LYS A 1032 13.92 -31.28 -29.01
CA LYS A 1032 12.87 -32.06 -28.34
C LYS A 1032 12.79 -31.70 -26.85
N ALA A 1033 11.66 -31.99 -26.23
CA ALA A 1033 11.43 -31.79 -24.80
C ALA A 1033 10.97 -33.10 -24.16
N GLU A 1034 11.19 -33.27 -22.85
CA GLU A 1034 10.65 -34.38 -22.06
C GLU A 1034 9.11 -34.37 -22.00
N GLU A 1035 8.50 -35.54 -21.74
CA GLU A 1035 7.03 -35.70 -21.61
C GLU A 1035 6.42 -34.80 -20.52
N LEU A 1036 7.21 -34.45 -19.48
CA LEU A 1036 6.86 -33.47 -18.44
C LEU A 1036 6.27 -32.16 -19.00
N TRP A 1037 6.64 -31.78 -20.22
CA TRP A 1037 6.32 -30.50 -20.83
C TRP A 1037 5.11 -30.48 -21.77
N GLU A 1038 4.50 -31.64 -22.09
CA GLU A 1038 3.43 -31.73 -23.11
C GLU A 1038 2.15 -30.95 -22.74
N GLU A 1039 1.86 -30.77 -21.45
CA GLU A 1039 0.68 -30.04 -20.96
C GLU A 1039 0.96 -28.58 -20.54
N HIS A 1040 2.22 -28.14 -20.56
CA HIS A 1040 2.64 -26.89 -19.91
C HIS A 1040 3.19 -25.84 -20.89
N ALA A 1041 2.41 -24.77 -21.11
CA ALA A 1041 2.83 -23.59 -21.88
C ALA A 1041 3.74 -22.68 -21.05
N GLY A 1042 5.02 -23.01 -20.95
CA GLY A 1042 6.05 -22.17 -20.31
C GLY A 1042 6.78 -21.23 -21.28
N PRO A 1043 7.69 -20.37 -20.78
CA PRO A 1043 8.61 -19.60 -21.61
C PRO A 1043 9.42 -20.50 -22.57
N GLN A 1044 9.74 -19.98 -23.75
CA GLN A 1044 10.58 -20.70 -24.73
C GLN A 1044 11.97 -20.97 -24.14
N ALA A 1045 12.43 -22.23 -24.24
CA ALA A 1045 13.76 -22.62 -23.79
C ALA A 1045 14.87 -21.85 -24.55
N PHE A 1046 15.96 -21.51 -23.86
CA PHE A 1046 17.11 -20.81 -24.46
C PHE A 1046 17.66 -21.54 -25.69
N ALA A 1047 17.79 -22.86 -25.60
CA ALA A 1047 18.20 -23.71 -26.72
C ALA A 1047 17.30 -23.58 -27.96
N ALA A 1048 15.98 -23.55 -27.76
CA ALA A 1048 15.03 -23.34 -28.85
C ALA A 1048 15.13 -21.91 -29.41
N LEU A 1049 15.35 -20.91 -28.55
CA LEU A 1049 15.54 -19.52 -28.97
C LEU A 1049 16.82 -19.33 -29.79
N ALA A 1050 17.90 -20.04 -29.44
CA ALA A 1050 19.16 -20.04 -30.18
C ALA A 1050 19.01 -20.67 -31.56
N ILE A 1051 18.42 -21.86 -31.69
CA ILE A 1051 18.22 -22.50 -33.01
C ILE A 1051 17.31 -21.66 -33.92
N ASN A 1052 16.32 -20.97 -33.35
CA ASN A 1052 15.40 -20.13 -34.12
C ASN A 1052 15.99 -18.77 -34.54
N GLN A 1053 17.25 -18.47 -34.20
CA GLN A 1053 17.90 -17.26 -34.70
C GLN A 1053 18.12 -17.35 -36.21
N ILE A 1054 17.91 -16.22 -36.89
CA ILE A 1054 18.32 -16.08 -38.29
C ILE A 1054 19.85 -16.12 -38.31
N PRO A 1055 20.49 -17.02 -39.08
CA PRO A 1055 21.94 -17.07 -39.17
C PRO A 1055 22.51 -15.73 -39.64
N GLY A 1056 23.56 -15.24 -38.96
CA GLY A 1056 24.29 -14.05 -39.39
C GLY A 1056 24.90 -14.21 -40.79
N SER A 1057 24.98 -13.12 -41.54
CA SER A 1057 25.64 -13.06 -42.84
C SER A 1057 27.13 -13.29 -42.69
N TYR A 1058 27.64 -14.32 -43.37
CA TYR A 1058 29.07 -14.65 -43.41
C TYR A 1058 29.94 -13.43 -43.74
N ASP A 1059 29.54 -12.67 -44.77
CA ASP A 1059 30.27 -11.50 -45.24
C ASP A 1059 30.31 -10.37 -44.20
N LEU A 1060 29.23 -10.20 -43.42
CA LEU A 1060 29.21 -9.21 -42.33
C LEU A 1060 30.06 -9.68 -41.16
N ILE A 1061 30.01 -10.96 -40.78
CA ILE A 1061 30.84 -11.50 -39.70
C ILE A 1061 32.32 -11.34 -40.07
N LEU A 1062 32.70 -11.68 -41.30
CA LEU A 1062 34.05 -11.49 -41.82
C LEU A 1062 34.49 -10.01 -41.81
N LEU A 1063 33.61 -9.09 -42.22
CA LEU A 1063 33.89 -7.65 -42.17
C LEU A 1063 34.13 -7.16 -40.72
N HIS A 1064 33.35 -7.64 -39.75
CA HIS A 1064 33.54 -7.31 -38.34
C HIS A 1064 34.81 -7.94 -37.77
N LEU A 1065 35.18 -9.15 -38.20
CA LEU A 1065 36.41 -9.82 -37.79
C LEU A 1065 37.65 -9.02 -38.26
N GLN A 1066 37.67 -8.57 -39.51
CA GLN A 1066 38.71 -7.67 -40.02
C GLN A 1066 38.81 -6.38 -39.20
N LEU A 1067 37.67 -5.76 -38.87
CA LEU A 1067 37.65 -4.59 -38.00
C LEU A 1067 38.17 -4.91 -36.60
N GLY A 1068 37.79 -6.06 -36.03
CA GLY A 1068 38.26 -6.53 -34.73
C GLY A 1068 39.78 -6.63 -34.68
N TYR A 1069 40.41 -7.24 -35.69
CA TYR A 1069 41.87 -7.29 -35.78
C TYR A 1069 42.51 -5.90 -35.82
N VAL A 1070 41.99 -4.98 -36.65
CA VAL A 1070 42.49 -3.60 -36.73
C VAL A 1070 42.40 -2.89 -35.38
N LEU A 1071 41.24 -2.95 -34.72
CA LEU A 1071 41.02 -2.29 -33.44
C LEU A 1071 41.91 -2.88 -32.34
N HIS A 1072 42.01 -4.21 -32.28
CA HIS A 1072 42.86 -4.90 -31.31
C HIS A 1072 44.34 -4.57 -31.51
N MET A 1073 44.85 -4.60 -32.76
CA MET A 1073 46.24 -4.24 -33.08
C MET A 1073 46.55 -2.77 -32.71
N ILE A 1074 45.63 -1.84 -32.97
CA ILE A 1074 45.79 -0.43 -32.57
C ILE A 1074 45.82 -0.29 -31.05
N ALA A 1075 44.94 -0.99 -30.34
CA ALA A 1075 44.82 -0.95 -28.89
C ALA A 1075 46.05 -1.56 -28.20
N PHE A 1076 46.48 -2.74 -28.63
CA PHE A 1076 47.59 -3.50 -28.05
C PHE A 1076 48.93 -2.78 -28.22
N PHE A 1077 49.25 -2.34 -29.44
CA PHE A 1077 50.52 -1.67 -29.74
C PHE A 1077 50.51 -0.14 -29.55
N GLY A 1078 49.36 0.45 -29.22
CA GLY A 1078 49.21 1.90 -29.10
C GLY A 1078 49.45 2.66 -30.41
N ILE A 1079 49.22 2.03 -31.56
CA ILE A 1079 49.52 2.58 -32.89
C ILE A 1079 48.64 3.80 -33.17
N LYS A 1080 49.26 4.90 -33.62
CA LYS A 1080 48.54 6.08 -34.08
C LYS A 1080 48.24 5.98 -35.58
N PHE A 1081 46.98 5.77 -35.92
CA PHE A 1081 46.46 5.71 -37.29
C PHE A 1081 45.17 6.54 -37.40
N LEU A 1082 45.13 7.55 -38.27
CA LEU A 1082 43.99 8.49 -38.32
C LEU A 1082 42.76 7.85 -39.01
N LYS A 1083 41.62 7.85 -38.29
CA LYS A 1083 40.32 7.37 -38.78
C LYS A 1083 40.35 5.97 -39.45
N PRO A 1084 40.88 4.93 -38.78
CA PRO A 1084 41.10 3.59 -39.33
C PRO A 1084 39.86 2.98 -39.99
N MET A 1085 38.66 3.20 -39.45
CA MET A 1085 37.42 2.64 -40.01
C MET A 1085 37.05 3.26 -41.37
N THR A 1086 37.54 4.46 -41.68
CA THR A 1086 37.26 5.16 -42.95
C THR A 1086 38.43 5.12 -43.93
N SER A 1087 39.65 4.89 -43.44
CA SER A 1087 40.88 4.89 -44.25
C SER A 1087 41.30 3.49 -44.71
N LEU A 1088 40.96 2.45 -43.95
CA LEU A 1088 41.31 1.04 -44.23
C LEU A 1088 40.15 0.25 -44.84
N PHE A 1089 38.93 0.77 -44.76
CA PHE A 1089 37.72 0.14 -45.29
C PHE A 1089 37.03 1.05 -46.30
N GLU A 1090 36.25 0.46 -47.19
CA GLU A 1090 35.53 1.19 -48.22
C GLU A 1090 34.42 2.06 -47.62
N SER A 1091 34.15 3.21 -48.23
CA SER A 1091 33.11 4.12 -47.72
C SER A 1091 31.72 3.49 -47.69
N VAL A 1092 31.42 2.58 -48.61
CA VAL A 1092 30.17 1.82 -48.66
C VAL A 1092 30.10 0.79 -47.54
N THR A 1093 31.18 0.04 -47.31
CA THR A 1093 31.24 -0.99 -46.24
C THR A 1093 31.25 -0.39 -44.84
N SER A 1094 31.80 0.82 -44.68
CA SER A 1094 31.81 1.55 -43.40
C SER A 1094 30.41 1.81 -42.81
N ARG A 1095 29.37 1.82 -43.66
CA ARG A 1095 27.97 1.99 -43.24
C ARG A 1095 27.38 0.73 -42.59
N TYR A 1096 27.92 -0.44 -42.89
CA TYR A 1096 27.45 -1.74 -42.40
C TYR A 1096 28.09 -2.13 -41.06
N PHE A 1097 29.11 -1.42 -40.60
CA PHE A 1097 29.67 -1.65 -39.27
C PHE A 1097 28.61 -1.47 -38.19
N PHE A 1098 28.43 -2.50 -37.39
CA PHE A 1098 27.46 -2.59 -36.30
C PHE A 1098 26.00 -2.41 -36.76
N GLN A 1099 25.67 -2.70 -38.02
CA GLN A 1099 24.28 -2.94 -38.46
C GLN A 1099 23.77 -4.31 -38.00
N ASP A 1100 22.58 -4.72 -38.41
CA ASP A 1100 22.07 -6.05 -38.07
C ASP A 1100 22.97 -7.10 -38.75
N ILE A 1101 23.47 -8.07 -37.98
CA ILE A 1101 24.39 -9.08 -38.50
C ILE A 1101 23.69 -10.02 -39.48
N THR A 1102 22.37 -10.04 -39.51
CA THR A 1102 21.53 -10.85 -40.41
C THR A 1102 21.21 -10.16 -41.73
N ASP A 1103 21.62 -8.89 -41.90
CA ASP A 1103 21.36 -8.14 -43.12
C ASP A 1103 22.04 -8.79 -44.34
N LYS A 1104 21.33 -8.78 -45.48
CA LYS A 1104 21.90 -9.23 -46.76
C LYS A 1104 22.94 -8.22 -47.24
N PHE A 1105 24.19 -8.55 -47.01
CA PHE A 1105 25.35 -7.82 -47.51
C PHE A 1105 26.20 -8.76 -48.33
N ILE A 1106 26.62 -8.30 -49.51
CA ILE A 1106 27.54 -9.03 -50.38
C ILE A 1106 28.85 -8.26 -50.38
N PHE A 1107 29.93 -8.93 -49.98
CA PHE A 1107 31.24 -8.32 -49.97
C PHE A 1107 31.77 -8.17 -51.41
N THR A 1108 31.77 -6.96 -51.95
CA THR A 1108 32.36 -6.67 -53.28
C THR A 1108 33.83 -6.27 -53.15
N TRP A 1109 34.72 -7.09 -53.72
CA TRP A 1109 36.16 -6.82 -53.75
C TRP A 1109 36.54 -5.95 -54.96
N TYR A 1110 36.96 -4.70 -54.72
CA TYR A 1110 37.56 -3.82 -55.72
C TYR A 1110 38.93 -3.34 -55.25
N HIS A 1111 39.94 -3.34 -56.12
CA HIS A 1111 41.25 -2.75 -55.84
C HIS A 1111 41.17 -1.22 -55.79
N ASP A 1112 41.78 -0.63 -54.78
CA ASP A 1112 41.93 0.82 -54.63
C ASP A 1112 43.34 1.09 -54.13
N ASP A 1113 44.22 1.51 -55.04
CA ASP A 1113 45.65 1.70 -54.79
C ASP A 1113 45.92 2.57 -53.55
N LYS A 1114 45.06 3.56 -53.27
CA LYS A 1114 45.22 4.45 -52.11
C LYS A 1114 44.87 3.73 -50.81
N ARG A 1115 43.80 2.96 -50.79
CA ARG A 1115 43.36 2.21 -49.60
C ARG A 1115 44.27 1.01 -49.35
N ASP A 1116 44.66 0.30 -50.41
CA ASP A 1116 45.55 -0.85 -50.31
C ASP A 1116 46.96 -0.39 -49.87
N GLY A 1117 47.40 0.80 -50.33
CA GLY A 1117 48.57 1.49 -49.76
C GLY A 1117 48.43 1.83 -48.28
N ASN A 1118 47.27 2.35 -47.83
CA ASN A 1118 47.02 2.60 -46.40
C ASN A 1118 47.00 1.32 -45.55
N ARG A 1119 46.47 0.22 -46.10
CA ARG A 1119 46.44 -1.10 -45.45
C ARG A 1119 47.84 -1.68 -45.32
N LEU A 1120 48.67 -1.55 -46.35
CA LEU A 1120 50.07 -1.95 -46.31
C LEU A 1120 50.85 -1.13 -45.26
N ASP A 1121 50.71 0.21 -45.25
CA ASP A 1121 51.31 1.08 -44.22
C ASP A 1121 50.86 0.68 -42.82
N PHE A 1122 49.57 0.38 -42.62
CA PHE A 1122 49.06 -0.09 -41.34
C PHE A 1122 49.72 -1.41 -40.90
N LEU A 1123 49.76 -2.42 -41.78
CA LEU A 1123 50.39 -3.72 -41.49
C LEU A 1123 51.88 -3.56 -41.17
N CYS A 1124 52.61 -2.74 -41.94
CA CYS A 1124 54.02 -2.44 -41.66
C CYS A 1124 54.20 -1.84 -40.26
N ARG A 1125 53.36 -0.88 -39.85
CA ARG A 1125 53.41 -0.29 -38.50
C ARG A 1125 53.14 -1.31 -37.39
N VAL A 1126 52.21 -2.25 -37.61
CA VAL A 1126 51.94 -3.34 -36.66
C VAL A 1126 53.14 -4.28 -36.56
N ILE A 1127 53.73 -4.65 -37.70
CA ILE A 1127 54.94 -5.49 -37.74
C ILE A 1127 56.09 -4.79 -36.99
N THR A 1128 56.36 -3.51 -37.29
CA THR A 1128 57.39 -2.73 -36.60
C THR A 1128 57.12 -2.66 -35.09
N ALA A 1129 55.88 -2.36 -34.67
CA ALA A 1129 55.54 -2.29 -33.25
C ALA A 1129 55.62 -3.66 -32.54
N SER A 1130 55.27 -4.75 -33.22
CA SER A 1130 55.42 -6.12 -32.69
C SER A 1130 56.87 -6.48 -32.45
N MET A 1131 57.79 -6.05 -33.33
CA MET A 1131 59.23 -6.26 -33.18
C MET A 1131 59.84 -5.34 -32.11
N GLU A 1132 59.22 -4.19 -31.84
CA GLU A 1132 59.59 -3.29 -30.73
C GLU A 1132 59.12 -3.80 -29.36
N SER A 1133 57.98 -4.49 -29.30
CA SER A 1133 57.41 -5.05 -28.06
C SER A 1133 58.28 -6.14 -27.44
N ILE A 1134 59.02 -6.91 -28.26
CA ILE A 1134 59.99 -7.94 -27.83
C ILE A 1134 61.06 -7.38 -26.86
N HIS A 1135 61.23 -6.04 -26.81
CA HIS A 1135 62.26 -5.38 -26.01
C HIS A 1135 61.81 -4.87 -24.63
N GLN A 1136 60.52 -4.87 -24.28
CA GLN A 1136 60.04 -4.27 -23.01
C GLN A 1136 59.87 -5.25 -21.84
N GLU A 1137 59.75 -6.57 -22.07
CA GLU A 1137 59.51 -7.58 -21.01
C GLU A 1137 60.70 -8.54 -20.74
N THR A 1138 61.92 -8.21 -21.16
CA THR A 1138 63.11 -9.07 -20.93
C THR A 1138 63.70 -9.03 -19.51
N THR A 1139 62.91 -8.77 -18.46
CA THR A 1139 63.35 -8.93 -17.08
C THR A 1139 62.48 -9.97 -16.38
N GLU A 1140 62.99 -11.19 -16.38
CA GLU A 1140 62.49 -12.43 -15.73
C GLU A 1140 61.76 -13.39 -16.68
N ASP A 1141 62.45 -14.51 -16.93
CA ASP A 1141 62.08 -15.71 -17.69
C ASP A 1141 61.95 -15.63 -19.22
N GLY A 1142 62.92 -16.25 -19.88
CA GLY A 1142 63.04 -16.28 -21.34
C GLY A 1142 61.87 -16.98 -22.03
N VAL A 1143 61.30 -16.28 -23.02
CA VAL A 1143 61.03 -16.68 -24.43
C VAL A 1143 59.97 -15.71 -24.97
N ASP A 1144 60.35 -14.72 -25.79
CA ASP A 1144 59.41 -13.77 -26.42
C ASP A 1144 59.57 -13.62 -27.96
N SER A 1145 60.12 -14.64 -28.62
CA SER A 1145 60.01 -14.78 -30.08
C SER A 1145 58.63 -15.31 -30.51
N ARG A 1146 57.89 -15.96 -29.59
CA ARG A 1146 56.59 -16.58 -29.87
C ARG A 1146 55.46 -15.56 -30.04
N GLN A 1147 55.41 -14.49 -29.26
CA GLN A 1147 54.38 -13.45 -29.41
C GLN A 1147 54.57 -12.69 -30.73
N ALA A 1148 55.80 -12.37 -31.09
CA ALA A 1148 56.10 -11.74 -32.38
C ALA A 1148 55.67 -12.62 -33.55
N VAL A 1149 55.94 -13.93 -33.50
CA VAL A 1149 55.47 -14.91 -34.51
C VAL A 1149 53.94 -14.97 -34.55
N LEU A 1150 53.26 -14.92 -33.40
CA LEU A 1150 51.80 -14.88 -33.32
C LEU A 1150 51.21 -13.61 -33.95
N TRP A 1151 51.80 -12.45 -33.68
CA TRP A 1151 51.38 -11.17 -34.27
C TRP A 1151 51.66 -11.09 -35.77
N MET A 1152 52.80 -11.63 -36.24
CA MET A 1152 53.08 -11.82 -37.66
C MET A 1152 52.02 -12.70 -38.33
N SER A 1153 51.63 -13.81 -37.69
CA SER A 1153 50.52 -14.66 -38.16
C SER A 1153 49.18 -13.91 -38.21
N LYS A 1154 48.85 -13.11 -37.19
CA LYS A 1154 47.64 -12.25 -37.23
C LYS A 1154 47.70 -11.22 -38.37
N CYS A 1155 48.88 -10.67 -38.69
CA CYS A 1155 49.07 -9.75 -39.81
C CYS A 1155 48.91 -10.45 -41.17
N THR A 1156 49.43 -11.67 -41.34
CA THR A 1156 49.26 -12.44 -42.58
C THR A 1156 47.81 -12.89 -42.79
N VAL A 1157 47.09 -13.24 -41.72
CA VAL A 1157 45.65 -13.51 -41.76
C VAL A 1157 44.87 -12.25 -42.19
N LEU A 1158 45.15 -11.08 -41.60
CA LEU A 1158 44.46 -9.85 -41.99
C LEU A 1158 44.79 -9.41 -43.43
N ALA A 1159 46.04 -9.58 -43.87
CA ALA A 1159 46.46 -9.28 -45.23
C ALA A 1159 45.84 -10.23 -46.26
N SER A 1160 45.74 -11.53 -45.94
CA SER A 1160 45.09 -12.51 -46.80
C SER A 1160 43.59 -12.23 -46.90
N MET A 1161 42.94 -11.86 -45.79
CA MET A 1161 41.57 -11.36 -45.79
C MET A 1161 41.42 -10.15 -46.72
N TRP A 1162 42.38 -9.20 -46.71
CA TRP A 1162 42.37 -8.04 -47.62
C TRP A 1162 42.90 -8.30 -49.04
N LYS A 1163 43.36 -9.52 -49.34
CA LYS A 1163 44.03 -9.89 -50.61
C LYS A 1163 45.25 -9.00 -50.94
N ILE A 1164 46.00 -8.60 -49.91
CA ILE A 1164 47.28 -7.91 -50.06
C ILE A 1164 48.39 -8.95 -50.06
N ASP A 1165 49.22 -8.93 -51.10
CA ASP A 1165 50.38 -9.82 -51.17
C ASP A 1165 51.48 -9.30 -50.25
N LEU A 1166 51.65 -9.94 -49.08
CA LEU A 1166 52.74 -9.66 -48.14
C LEU A 1166 54.06 -10.36 -48.53
N ASN A 1167 54.12 -11.06 -49.67
CA ASN A 1167 55.33 -11.78 -50.11
C ASN A 1167 56.50 -10.87 -50.51
N ASP A 1168 56.34 -9.54 -50.43
CA ASP A 1168 57.45 -8.62 -50.61
C ASP A 1168 58.29 -8.48 -49.33
N THR A 1169 58.86 -9.61 -48.90
CA THR A 1169 59.84 -9.66 -47.80
C THR A 1169 61.04 -8.76 -48.09
N GLU A 1170 61.31 -8.49 -49.36
CA GLU A 1170 62.29 -7.53 -49.84
C GLU A 1170 61.90 -6.10 -49.42
N THR A 1171 60.70 -5.61 -49.75
CA THR A 1171 60.23 -4.28 -49.32
C THR A 1171 60.18 -4.14 -47.79
N LEU A 1172 59.84 -5.20 -47.06
CA LEU A 1172 59.90 -5.20 -45.60
C LEU A 1172 61.36 -5.10 -45.09
N ALA A 1173 62.28 -5.87 -45.67
CA ALA A 1173 63.70 -5.83 -45.32
C ALA A 1173 64.33 -4.46 -45.65
N VAL A 1174 63.96 -3.85 -46.78
CA VAL A 1174 64.37 -2.49 -47.17
C VAL A 1174 63.94 -1.46 -46.13
N ASN A 1175 62.70 -1.55 -45.63
CA ASN A 1175 62.20 -0.61 -44.61
C ASN A 1175 62.79 -0.86 -43.21
N LEU A 1176 63.19 -2.09 -42.89
CA LEU A 1176 63.78 -2.45 -41.60
C LEU A 1176 65.29 -2.18 -41.53
N LEU A 1177 65.99 -2.13 -42.66
CA LEU A 1177 67.45 -1.92 -42.72
C LEU A 1177 67.90 -0.58 -42.09
N PRO A 1178 67.28 0.59 -42.39
CA PRO A 1178 67.61 1.85 -41.71
C PRO A 1178 67.37 1.81 -40.20
N ILE A 1179 66.36 1.07 -39.75
CA ILE A 1179 66.00 0.93 -38.32
C ILE A 1179 67.07 0.11 -37.59
N ALA A 1180 67.49 -1.00 -38.19
CA ALA A 1180 68.62 -1.79 -37.70
C ALA A 1180 69.90 -0.93 -37.63
N GLY A 1181 70.13 -0.10 -38.65
CA GLY A 1181 71.24 0.85 -38.72
C GLY A 1181 71.26 1.83 -37.54
N LEU A 1182 70.16 2.55 -37.35
CA LEU A 1182 70.02 3.51 -36.24
C LEU A 1182 70.22 2.88 -34.86
N ARG A 1183 69.76 1.64 -34.66
CA ARG A 1183 69.98 0.87 -33.43
C ARG A 1183 71.45 0.52 -33.23
N MET A 1184 72.12 0.06 -34.28
CA MET A 1184 73.56 -0.24 -34.27
C MET A 1184 74.38 1.01 -33.94
N MET A 1185 74.05 2.16 -34.54
CA MET A 1185 74.71 3.44 -34.25
C MET A 1185 74.46 3.90 -32.80
N SER A 1186 73.24 3.73 -32.29
CA SER A 1186 72.92 4.06 -30.89
C SER A 1186 73.68 3.18 -29.89
N PHE A 1187 73.97 1.93 -30.24
CA PHE A 1187 74.84 1.05 -29.44
C PHE A 1187 76.31 1.48 -29.53
N LEU A 1188 76.83 1.66 -30.75
CA LEU A 1188 78.23 2.04 -30.99
C LEU A 1188 78.58 3.40 -30.37
N SER A 1189 77.69 4.38 -30.44
CA SER A 1189 77.90 5.70 -29.81
C SER A 1189 78.06 5.67 -28.29
N LYS A 1190 77.64 4.58 -27.61
CA LYS A 1190 77.85 4.37 -26.18
C LYS A 1190 79.15 3.65 -25.84
N SER A 1191 79.83 3.09 -26.85
CA SER A 1191 81.07 2.31 -26.71
C SER A 1191 82.11 2.84 -27.70
N PRO A 1192 82.81 3.94 -27.37
CA PRO A 1192 83.69 4.65 -28.31
C PRO A 1192 84.81 3.76 -28.88
N ASP A 1193 85.31 2.79 -28.09
CA ASP A 1193 86.34 1.85 -28.53
C ASP A 1193 85.83 0.91 -29.66
N LEU A 1194 84.59 0.42 -29.53
CA LEU A 1194 83.95 -0.43 -30.54
C LEU A 1194 83.53 0.37 -31.78
N LEU A 1195 83.12 1.62 -31.61
CA LEU A 1195 82.85 2.53 -32.72
C LEU A 1195 84.13 2.79 -33.53
N GLU A 1196 85.27 2.97 -32.85
CA GLU A 1196 86.57 3.14 -33.50
C GLU A 1196 86.98 1.86 -34.25
N GLU A 1197 86.76 0.67 -33.67
CA GLU A 1197 87.08 -0.61 -34.30
C GLU A 1197 86.19 -0.91 -35.52
N VAL A 1198 84.89 -0.68 -35.43
CA VAL A 1198 83.95 -0.78 -36.57
C VAL A 1198 84.33 0.23 -37.66
N SER A 1199 84.74 1.45 -37.30
CA SER A 1199 85.17 2.47 -38.27
C SER A 1199 86.48 2.12 -39.00
N ARG A 1200 87.39 1.39 -38.35
CA ARG A 1200 88.63 0.88 -38.97
C ARG A 1200 88.36 -0.28 -39.93
N ILE A 1201 87.37 -1.12 -39.61
CA ILE A 1201 87.04 -2.32 -40.39
C ILE A 1201 86.15 -1.98 -41.60
N SER A 1202 85.18 -1.07 -41.44
CA SER A 1202 84.33 -0.62 -42.54
C SER A 1202 83.96 0.87 -42.43
N PRO A 1203 84.78 1.76 -43.02
CA PRO A 1203 84.47 3.19 -43.11
C PRO A 1203 83.13 3.47 -43.80
N ALA A 1204 82.75 2.62 -44.77
CA ALA A 1204 81.49 2.74 -45.50
C ALA A 1204 80.26 2.47 -44.62
N LEU A 1205 80.36 1.52 -43.68
CA LEU A 1205 79.30 1.25 -42.71
C LEU A 1205 79.14 2.44 -41.76
N THR A 1206 80.24 2.94 -41.18
CA THR A 1206 80.20 4.08 -40.26
C THR A 1206 79.60 5.32 -40.94
N GLN A 1207 80.00 5.61 -42.18
CA GLN A 1207 79.42 6.72 -42.94
C GLN A 1207 77.94 6.53 -43.26
N TYR A 1208 77.49 5.30 -43.54
CA TYR A 1208 76.06 5.01 -43.70
C TYR A 1208 75.30 5.25 -42.40
N LEU A 1209 75.78 4.71 -41.29
CA LEU A 1209 75.17 4.83 -39.95
C LEU A 1209 75.08 6.28 -39.47
N GLU A 1210 76.08 7.11 -39.73
CA GLU A 1210 76.10 8.55 -39.38
C GLU A 1210 75.12 9.38 -40.21
N ASN A 1211 74.86 8.97 -41.46
CA ASN A 1211 73.95 9.68 -42.37
C ASN A 1211 72.48 9.25 -42.25
N LEU A 1212 72.18 8.23 -41.44
CA LEU A 1212 70.80 7.81 -41.17
C LEU A 1212 70.09 8.89 -40.34
N ASN A 1213 69.18 9.62 -40.97
CA ASN A 1213 68.35 10.63 -40.31
C ASN A 1213 66.88 10.42 -40.66
N LEU A 1214 66.15 9.69 -39.80
CA LEU A 1214 64.72 9.46 -39.95
C LEU A 1214 63.95 10.38 -38.97
N PRO A 1215 63.32 11.46 -39.47
CA PRO A 1215 62.59 12.38 -38.61
C PRO A 1215 61.40 11.69 -37.93
N GLY A 1216 61.39 11.66 -36.59
CA GLY A 1216 60.27 11.17 -35.79
C GLY A 1216 60.45 9.78 -35.16
N ILE A 1217 61.58 9.11 -35.35
CA ILE A 1217 61.88 7.82 -34.71
C ILE A 1217 62.65 8.06 -33.40
N VAL A 1218 62.09 7.64 -32.27
CA VAL A 1218 62.76 7.68 -30.96
C VAL A 1218 63.46 6.34 -30.76
N ILE A 1219 64.80 6.34 -30.76
CA ILE A 1219 65.59 5.12 -30.59
C ILE A 1219 65.70 4.83 -29.09
N THR A 1220 65.02 3.79 -28.63
CA THR A 1220 65.14 3.27 -27.27
C THR A 1220 66.35 2.33 -27.16
N SER A 1221 66.96 2.24 -25.97
CA SER A 1221 68.16 1.43 -25.74
C SER A 1221 67.85 -0.06 -25.83
N CYS A 1222 68.16 -0.68 -26.96
CA CYS A 1222 68.04 -2.12 -27.20
C CYS A 1222 69.30 -2.89 -26.77
N SER A 1223 69.13 -4.15 -26.35
CA SER A 1223 70.21 -5.12 -26.19
C SER A 1223 70.89 -5.42 -27.54
N ASN A 1224 72.20 -5.66 -27.50
CA ASN A 1224 72.99 -5.93 -28.70
C ASN A 1224 72.52 -7.20 -29.41
N GLU A 1225 72.23 -8.29 -28.70
CA GLU A 1225 71.82 -9.58 -29.29
C GLU A 1225 70.56 -9.49 -30.16
N ASN A 1226 69.56 -8.71 -29.73
CA ASN A 1226 68.34 -8.50 -30.50
C ASN A 1226 68.58 -7.63 -31.75
N ASN A 1227 69.56 -6.72 -31.70
CA ASN A 1227 70.00 -5.97 -32.87
C ASN A 1227 70.67 -6.91 -33.89
N ILE A 1228 71.48 -7.86 -33.41
CA ILE A 1228 72.10 -8.90 -34.26
C ILE A 1228 71.04 -9.77 -34.93
N GLU A 1229 69.97 -10.16 -34.22
CA GLU A 1229 68.91 -10.99 -34.79
C GLU A 1229 68.05 -10.23 -35.83
N LEU A 1230 67.75 -8.96 -35.58
CA LEU A 1230 67.10 -8.09 -36.56
C LEU A 1230 67.97 -7.93 -37.82
N ILE A 1231 69.28 -7.67 -37.67
CA ILE A 1231 70.22 -7.56 -38.79
C ILE A 1231 70.29 -8.87 -39.58
N LYS A 1232 70.28 -10.04 -38.91
CA LYS A 1232 70.23 -11.36 -39.56
C LYS A 1232 68.96 -11.56 -40.37
N LYS A 1233 67.80 -11.19 -39.82
CA LYS A 1233 66.52 -11.31 -40.53
C LYS A 1233 66.44 -10.35 -41.72
N VAL A 1234 66.90 -9.12 -41.57
CA VAL A 1234 66.99 -8.14 -42.68
C VAL A 1234 67.93 -8.65 -43.77
N SER A 1235 69.12 -9.13 -43.41
CA SER A 1235 70.08 -9.71 -44.35
C SER A 1235 69.55 -10.97 -45.06
N GLN A 1236 68.73 -11.80 -44.38
CA GLN A 1236 68.13 -13.00 -44.96
C GLN A 1236 67.06 -12.68 -46.03
N TYR A 1237 66.35 -11.57 -45.88
CA TYR A 1237 65.19 -11.23 -46.73
C TYR A 1237 65.43 -10.10 -47.73
N LEU A 1238 66.58 -9.41 -47.63
CA LEU A 1238 67.01 -8.41 -48.60
C LEU A 1238 67.79 -9.11 -49.73
N PRO A 1239 67.37 -9.02 -51.01
CA PRO A 1239 68.04 -9.73 -52.09
C PRO A 1239 69.38 -9.09 -52.46
N ASP A 1240 70.33 -9.93 -52.89
CA ASP A 1240 71.71 -9.56 -53.24
C ASP A 1240 71.79 -8.49 -54.36
N THR A 1241 70.71 -8.30 -55.11
CA THR A 1241 70.57 -7.29 -56.19
C THR A 1241 70.15 -5.90 -55.69
N HIS A 1242 69.74 -5.75 -54.43
CA HIS A 1242 69.30 -4.49 -53.86
C HIS A 1242 70.50 -3.57 -53.52
N ASN A 1243 70.38 -2.27 -53.80
CA ASN A 1243 71.48 -1.30 -53.64
C ASN A 1243 72.03 -1.25 -52.19
N ASP A 1244 71.17 -1.45 -51.20
CA ASP A 1244 71.54 -1.40 -49.78
C ASP A 1244 71.88 -2.77 -49.17
N TYR A 1245 71.87 -3.85 -49.97
CA TYR A 1245 72.21 -5.21 -49.50
C TYR A 1245 73.59 -5.27 -48.86
N HIS A 1246 74.54 -4.56 -49.45
CA HIS A 1246 75.90 -4.48 -48.92
C HIS A 1246 75.94 -3.89 -47.50
N TYR A 1247 75.06 -2.94 -47.16
CA TYR A 1247 74.99 -2.40 -45.81
C TYR A 1247 74.44 -3.40 -44.80
N ALA A 1248 73.46 -4.23 -45.19
CA ALA A 1248 72.97 -5.31 -44.34
C ALA A 1248 74.08 -6.34 -44.01
N GLN A 1249 74.91 -6.68 -45.00
CA GLN A 1249 76.07 -7.56 -44.82
C GLN A 1249 77.15 -6.92 -43.95
N LEU A 1250 77.51 -5.66 -44.21
CA LEU A 1250 78.49 -4.93 -43.39
C LEU A 1250 78.04 -4.81 -41.93
N MET A 1251 76.75 -4.57 -41.71
CA MET A 1251 76.17 -4.56 -40.37
C MET A 1251 76.29 -5.93 -39.70
N LEU A 1252 76.01 -7.01 -40.43
CA LEU A 1252 76.13 -8.38 -39.95
C LEU A 1252 77.58 -8.75 -39.61
N ASP A 1253 78.53 -8.33 -40.44
CA ASP A 1253 79.97 -8.51 -40.21
C ASP A 1253 80.44 -7.76 -38.96
N ALA A 1254 80.03 -6.51 -38.80
CA ALA A 1254 80.36 -5.74 -37.61
C ALA A 1254 79.69 -6.27 -36.34
N THR A 1255 78.67 -7.14 -36.44
CA THR A 1255 78.15 -7.84 -35.26
C THR A 1255 79.10 -8.87 -34.65
N PHE A 1256 80.09 -9.36 -35.41
CA PHE A 1256 81.09 -10.30 -34.88
C PHE A 1256 82.10 -9.62 -33.95
N ILE A 1257 82.34 -8.31 -34.14
CA ILE A 1257 83.20 -7.49 -33.26
C ILE A 1257 82.57 -7.42 -31.85
N TYR A 1258 81.23 -7.41 -31.77
CA TYR A 1258 80.53 -7.34 -30.48
C TYR A 1258 80.56 -8.63 -29.64
N ARG A 1259 81.01 -9.75 -30.23
CA ARG A 1259 81.11 -11.05 -29.56
C ARG A 1259 82.56 -11.41 -29.18
N GLY A 1260 83.52 -10.55 -29.53
CA GLY A 1260 84.96 -10.72 -29.27
C GLY A 1260 85.39 -10.19 -27.92
#